data_AF-A0A8J2FNW8-F1
#
_entry.id   AF-A0A8J2FNW8-F1
#
_cell.length_a   1.000
_cell.length_b   1.000
_cell.length_c   1.000
_cell.angle_alpha   90.00
_cell.angle_beta   90.00
_cell.angle_gamma   90.00
#
_symmetry.space_group_name_H-M   'P 1'
#
loop_
_entity.id
_entity.type
_entity.pdbx_description
1 polymer ?
#
loop_
_entity_poly.entity_id
_entity_poly.type
_entity_poly.pdbx_seq_one_letter_code
_entity_poly.pdbx_strand_id
1 'polypeptide(L)'
;MAASSSRPATMVADGNATGASTTSTSPYSIIEVANSHGGDYEYMMQLLGEFKDFGPGYGIKFQPLHHTTLATPDFPSYPVYESFVFSFQQWGTIFDEVRRTRKDIWLDIFDTYGVEVLGRHLGQVYGLKLQVGVLEHLHVLEALSRLDLSDKLLIMNVAALEVDAIRVLLARLENKLRPREILIQVGFQSFPTKFVDCGLGKLRTIKDSLQKRIVFADHENRDSEFALWLPAMALCCGADIVEKHVMHSSLNTKYDSVSALKVHEFTKMMDLTSQVNGVLHAKEFVNRREKEYYEKGLMRPLLAHGREKGSPLSLAHDLVFLRSLSKGLSFSEIEKLTTTGHVLSQSVAAGAPLRREYFKSATIGVLVACRLKSARCKRKAVRKLGDLTSIEQCLRNCCSMTRAHHVVLCTSTTEEDAELSGYRYNSSAVGFHQGDPEDVIWRYLEVVRQLKIDVIVRVTGDNPFVSPEMCDLLLESHFREGADYTAPREGAIGTGMEIVSARALEHIHAVTGGAQYSEYMTWYFVNNPDCFRLNFVPLPAELCRDYRLTLDYEEDYQMFCTLVEGLQREKKIDHTGDTRAVLAFLDEHPEVVSMNSQKVLKWATDKELIATLNEKTRLTAMLHPGPPRQAWQEADEEENNKKQANRQELLVQGQRVTG
;
A
#
# COMPACT_ATOMS: atom_id res chain seq x y z
N MET A 1 35.20 26.71 32.94
CA MET A 1 34.39 26.59 34.16
C MET A 1 33.04 27.24 33.91
N ALA A 2 31.99 26.63 34.46
CA ALA A 2 30.58 26.79 34.09
C ALA A 2 29.94 28.12 34.52
N ALA A 3 28.92 28.54 33.77
CA ALA A 3 27.78 29.37 34.21
C ALA A 3 26.65 29.19 33.18
N SER A 4 25.72 28.26 33.37
CA SER A 4 24.41 28.42 34.04
C SER A 4 23.58 29.62 33.55
N SER A 5 22.58 29.35 32.69
CA SER A 5 21.32 30.09 32.74
C SER A 5 20.15 29.14 32.44
N SER A 6 19.25 29.10 33.40
CA SER A 6 18.08 28.24 33.52
C SER A 6 16.90 28.78 32.69
N ARG A 7 16.24 27.90 31.95
CA ARG A 7 14.86 28.10 31.47
C ARG A 7 13.89 27.81 32.61
N PRO A 8 12.83 28.61 32.84
CA PRO A 8 11.74 28.17 33.69
C PRO A 8 10.76 27.31 32.88
N ALA A 9 10.37 26.21 33.53
CA ALA A 9 9.40 25.24 33.08
C ALA A 9 7.97 25.82 33.09
N THR A 10 7.22 25.50 32.04
CA THR A 10 5.77 25.64 31.93
C THR A 10 5.08 24.74 32.94
N MET A 11 4.31 25.33 33.87
CA MET A 11 3.30 24.62 34.66
C MET A 11 2.08 24.36 33.78
N VAL A 12 1.78 23.07 33.63
CA VAL A 12 0.53 22.53 33.10
C VAL A 12 -0.51 22.65 34.21
N ALA A 13 -1.63 23.32 33.93
CA ALA A 13 -2.84 23.25 34.74
C ALA A 13 -3.93 22.60 33.88
N ASP A 14 -4.36 21.41 34.32
CA ASP A 14 -5.49 20.68 33.80
C ASP A 14 -6.79 21.48 33.95
N GLY A 15 -7.52 21.60 32.85
CA GLY A 15 -8.86 22.17 32.80
C GLY A 15 -9.67 21.50 31.70
N ASN A 16 -10.51 20.54 32.10
CA ASN A 16 -11.56 19.95 31.28
C ASN A 16 -12.43 21.05 30.65
N ALA A 17 -12.30 21.27 29.34
CA ALA A 17 -13.24 22.05 28.56
C ALA A 17 -13.50 21.33 27.22
N THR A 18 -14.68 20.73 27.14
CA THR A 18 -15.29 20.25 25.91
C THR A 18 -15.57 21.43 24.97
N GLY A 19 -14.81 21.51 23.88
CA GLY A 19 -15.04 22.46 22.80
C GLY A 19 -13.83 22.47 21.88
N ALA A 20 -13.97 21.94 20.66
CA ALA A 20 -12.94 22.04 19.66
C ALA A 20 -12.70 23.52 19.35
N SER A 21 -11.67 24.11 19.95
CA SER A 21 -11.15 25.43 19.59
C SER A 21 -10.44 25.29 18.25
N THR A 22 -11.22 25.36 17.17
CA THR A 22 -10.67 25.73 15.86
C THR A 22 -10.22 27.17 16.00
N THR A 23 -8.91 27.40 16.09
CA THR A 23 -8.33 28.71 15.82
C THR A 23 -8.60 29.01 14.33
N SER A 24 -9.82 29.44 14.02
CA SER A 24 -10.22 29.89 12.70
C SER A 24 -9.48 31.19 12.44
N THR A 25 -8.42 31.13 11.65
CA THR A 25 -7.86 32.36 11.08
C THR A 25 -8.85 32.80 10.01
N SER A 26 -9.58 33.88 10.26
CA SER A 26 -10.42 34.50 9.23
C SER A 26 -9.57 34.79 7.99
N PRO A 27 -10.10 34.58 6.77
CA PRO A 27 -9.38 34.91 5.55
C PRO A 27 -9.10 36.42 5.51
N TYR A 28 -7.96 36.80 4.95
CA TYR A 28 -7.64 38.21 4.76
C TYR A 28 -8.69 38.84 3.84
N SER A 29 -9.27 39.96 4.25
CA SER A 29 -10.39 40.58 3.53
C SER A 29 -10.19 42.08 3.37
N ILE A 30 -10.60 42.62 2.23
CA ILE A 30 -10.48 44.02 1.86
C ILE A 30 -11.86 44.67 1.93
N ILE A 31 -11.96 45.67 2.79
CA ILE A 31 -13.10 46.58 2.93
C ILE A 31 -12.96 47.65 1.84
N GLU A 32 -13.74 47.56 0.76
CA GLU A 32 -13.67 48.51 -0.35
C GLU A 32 -14.60 49.70 -0.09
N VAL A 33 -14.04 50.88 0.12
CA VAL A 33 -14.84 52.10 0.33
C VAL A 33 -15.39 52.64 -0.99
N ALA A 34 -14.62 52.47 -2.09
CA ALA A 34 -14.91 53.01 -3.40
C ALA A 34 -15.31 54.50 -3.33
N ASN A 35 -16.41 54.89 -3.99
CA ASN A 35 -16.90 56.27 -4.00
C ASN A 35 -18.17 56.43 -3.15
N SER A 36 -18.41 55.53 -2.18
CA SER A 36 -19.58 55.59 -1.28
C SER A 36 -19.68 56.91 -0.50
N HIS A 37 -18.55 57.55 -0.26
CA HIS A 37 -18.44 58.89 0.33
C HIS A 37 -18.93 60.02 -0.58
N GLY A 38 -18.91 59.84 -1.90
CA GLY A 38 -19.40 60.84 -2.85
C GLY A 38 -18.75 62.22 -2.74
N GLY A 39 -17.52 62.30 -2.22
CA GLY A 39 -16.83 63.56 -1.91
C GLY A 39 -17.00 64.10 -0.50
N ASP A 40 -17.86 63.50 0.31
CA ASP A 40 -18.15 63.96 1.67
C ASP A 40 -17.09 63.42 2.65
N TYR A 41 -16.27 64.33 3.18
CA TYR A 41 -15.22 64.00 4.13
C TYR A 41 -15.77 63.54 5.48
N GLU A 42 -16.89 64.11 5.95
CA GLU A 42 -17.50 63.68 7.22
C GLU A 42 -18.11 62.30 7.10
N TYR A 43 -18.77 62.00 5.97
CA TYR A 43 -19.23 60.65 5.66
C TYR A 43 -18.08 59.65 5.70
N MET A 44 -16.96 59.95 5.03
CA MET A 44 -15.77 59.09 5.02
C MET A 44 -15.32 58.78 6.45
N MET A 45 -15.13 59.80 7.29
CA MET A 45 -14.66 59.62 8.67
C MET A 45 -15.66 58.83 9.53
N GLN A 46 -16.97 59.03 9.36
CA GLN A 46 -17.98 58.25 10.06
C GLN A 46 -18.01 56.78 9.62
N LEU A 47 -17.85 56.52 8.32
CA LEU A 47 -17.75 55.15 7.78
C LEU A 47 -16.53 54.41 8.35
N LEU A 48 -15.37 55.07 8.43
CA LEU A 48 -14.18 54.50 9.08
C LEU A 48 -14.47 54.13 10.54
N GLY A 49 -15.26 54.97 11.23
CA GLY A 49 -15.71 54.73 12.59
C GLY A 49 -16.59 53.49 12.75
N GLU A 50 -17.50 53.20 11.80
CA GLU A 50 -18.32 51.98 11.83
C GLU A 50 -17.47 50.71 11.69
N PHE A 51 -16.41 50.76 10.88
CA PHE A 51 -15.52 49.64 10.62
C PHE A 51 -14.28 49.60 11.52
N LYS A 52 -14.28 50.33 12.66
CA LYS A 52 -13.11 50.42 13.56
C LYS A 52 -12.73 49.10 14.24
N ASP A 53 -13.71 48.23 14.48
CA ASP A 53 -13.52 46.97 15.21
C ASP A 53 -12.87 45.88 14.31
N PHE A 54 -12.86 46.09 12.99
CA PHE A 54 -12.04 45.31 12.07
C PHE A 54 -10.59 45.81 12.15
N GLY A 55 -9.70 44.94 12.67
CA GLY A 55 -8.30 45.27 12.93
C GLY A 55 -7.31 44.46 12.10
N PRO A 56 -6.25 43.89 12.70
CA PRO A 56 -5.25 43.10 11.98
C PRO A 56 -5.89 41.95 11.18
N GLY A 57 -5.42 41.74 9.94
CA GLY A 57 -5.99 40.76 9.01
C GLY A 57 -7.04 41.32 8.07
N TYR A 58 -7.37 42.61 8.18
CA TYR A 58 -8.24 43.33 7.24
C TYR A 58 -7.48 44.46 6.55
N GLY A 59 -7.71 44.60 5.25
CA GLY A 59 -7.36 45.79 4.48
C GLY A 59 -8.57 46.71 4.34
N ILE A 60 -8.33 48.00 4.17
CA ILE A 60 -9.32 48.96 3.69
C ILE A 60 -8.76 49.68 2.46
N LYS A 61 -9.58 49.78 1.41
CA LYS A 61 -9.16 50.28 0.11
C LYS A 61 -9.87 51.57 -0.28
N PHE A 62 -9.09 52.50 -0.84
CA PHE A 62 -9.53 53.83 -1.27
C PHE A 62 -9.15 54.09 -2.73
N GLN A 63 -9.85 55.04 -3.36
CA GLN A 63 -9.65 55.43 -4.77
C GLN A 63 -9.24 56.92 -4.85
N PRO A 64 -7.97 57.28 -4.58
CA PRO A 64 -7.51 58.66 -4.75
C PRO A 64 -7.44 59.02 -6.24
N LEU A 65 -8.40 59.82 -6.70
CA LEU A 65 -8.52 60.25 -8.09
C LEU A 65 -8.73 61.76 -8.19
N HIS A 66 -8.37 62.34 -9.33
CA HIS A 66 -8.60 63.75 -9.61
C HIS A 66 -9.16 63.94 -11.03
N HIS A 67 -10.28 64.65 -11.13
CA HIS A 67 -11.01 64.83 -12.39
C HIS A 67 -10.13 65.32 -13.55
N THR A 68 -9.22 66.28 -13.32
CA THR A 68 -8.34 66.82 -14.38
C THR A 68 -7.27 65.86 -14.90
N THR A 69 -6.88 64.85 -14.12
CA THR A 69 -5.89 63.84 -14.54
C THR A 69 -6.53 62.53 -14.98
N LEU A 70 -7.82 62.35 -14.71
CA LEU A 70 -8.57 61.15 -15.02
C LEU A 70 -9.37 61.26 -16.32
N ALA A 71 -10.00 62.42 -16.56
CA ALA A 71 -10.97 62.58 -17.65
C ALA A 71 -10.90 63.95 -18.32
N THR A 72 -11.35 64.03 -19.56
CA THR A 72 -11.55 65.31 -20.25
C THR A 72 -12.88 65.95 -19.83
N PRO A 73 -13.02 67.28 -19.88
CA PRO A 73 -14.24 67.96 -19.44
C PRO A 73 -15.54 67.55 -20.17
N ASP A 74 -15.44 67.01 -21.37
CA ASP A 74 -16.56 66.49 -22.17
C ASP A 74 -16.98 65.06 -21.80
N PHE A 75 -16.21 64.38 -20.94
CA PHE A 75 -16.57 63.05 -20.47
C PHE A 75 -17.80 63.11 -19.54
N PRO A 76 -18.85 62.28 -19.75
CA PRO A 76 -20.11 62.40 -19.00
C PRO A 76 -19.98 62.35 -17.47
N SER A 77 -19.01 61.60 -16.94
CA SER A 77 -18.79 61.48 -15.50
C SER A 77 -17.81 62.51 -14.93
N TYR A 78 -17.30 63.45 -15.73
CA TYR A 78 -16.36 64.48 -15.26
C TYR A 78 -16.88 65.28 -14.05
N PRO A 79 -18.15 65.76 -14.03
CA PRO A 79 -18.70 66.47 -12.87
C PRO A 79 -18.81 65.58 -11.61
N VAL A 80 -18.97 64.28 -11.81
CA VAL A 80 -19.00 63.31 -10.71
C VAL A 80 -17.60 63.16 -10.11
N TYR A 81 -16.56 63.03 -10.93
CA TYR A 81 -15.17 62.96 -10.45
C TYR A 81 -14.73 64.25 -9.75
N GLU A 82 -15.20 65.41 -10.21
CA GLU A 82 -14.93 66.70 -9.55
C GLU A 82 -15.45 66.69 -8.11
N SER A 83 -16.60 66.05 -7.87
CA SER A 83 -17.14 65.94 -6.51
C SER A 83 -16.33 65.02 -5.59
N PHE A 84 -15.49 64.11 -6.10
CA PHE A 84 -14.81 63.09 -5.28
C PHE A 84 -13.46 63.51 -4.72
N VAL A 85 -12.94 64.67 -5.13
CA VAL A 85 -11.56 65.06 -4.82
C VAL A 85 -11.40 65.42 -3.35
N PHE A 86 -10.48 64.72 -2.69
CA PHE A 86 -9.93 65.14 -1.40
C PHE A 86 -8.59 65.85 -1.57
N SER A 87 -8.26 66.75 -0.65
CA SER A 87 -6.92 67.33 -0.57
C SER A 87 -5.91 66.32 -0.02
N PHE A 88 -4.62 66.54 -0.28
CA PHE A 88 -3.55 65.72 0.29
C PHE A 88 -3.58 65.68 1.83
N GLN A 89 -4.00 66.78 2.49
CA GLN A 89 -4.14 66.83 3.95
C GLN A 89 -5.29 65.94 4.45
N GLN A 90 -6.41 65.92 3.73
CA GLN A 90 -7.53 65.03 4.04
C GLN A 90 -7.13 63.56 3.89
N TRP A 91 -6.41 63.19 2.81
CA TRP A 91 -5.88 61.83 2.65
C TRP A 91 -4.94 61.43 3.80
N GLY A 92 -4.03 62.31 4.22
CA GLY A 92 -3.18 62.06 5.38
C GLY A 92 -3.99 61.77 6.66
N THR A 93 -5.04 62.54 6.90
CA THR A 93 -5.90 62.36 8.09
C THR A 93 -6.70 61.06 8.03
N ILE A 94 -7.22 60.70 6.84
CA ILE A 94 -7.91 59.43 6.58
C ILE A 94 -6.97 58.25 6.89
N PHE A 95 -5.74 58.29 6.38
CA PHE A 95 -4.76 57.22 6.60
C PHE A 95 -4.36 57.11 8.07
N ASP A 96 -4.16 58.22 8.76
CA ASP A 96 -3.86 58.22 10.19
C ASP A 96 -4.99 57.55 11.00
N GLU A 97 -6.25 57.78 10.64
CA GLU A 97 -7.41 57.14 11.29
C GLU A 97 -7.44 55.63 11.05
N VAL A 98 -7.20 55.19 9.81
CA VAL A 98 -7.12 53.76 9.51
C VAL A 98 -5.99 53.09 10.31
N ARG A 99 -4.82 53.72 10.39
CA ARG A 99 -3.67 53.16 11.13
C ARG A 99 -3.96 52.97 12.63
N ARG A 100 -4.81 53.79 13.25
CA ARG A 100 -5.24 53.60 14.64
C ARG A 100 -5.92 52.25 14.87
N THR A 101 -6.59 51.73 13.86
CA THR A 101 -7.27 50.42 13.89
C THR A 101 -6.38 49.25 13.51
N ARG A 102 -5.14 49.52 13.06
CA ARG A 102 -4.17 48.51 12.56
C ARG A 102 -4.62 47.72 11.33
N LYS A 103 -5.57 48.26 10.56
CA LYS A 103 -5.88 47.76 9.21
C LYS A 103 -4.78 48.15 8.24
N ASP A 104 -4.63 47.35 7.20
CA ASP A 104 -3.76 47.65 6.07
C ASP A 104 -4.45 48.67 5.13
N ILE A 105 -3.69 49.64 4.61
CA ILE A 105 -4.21 50.64 3.67
C ILE A 105 -3.90 50.19 2.23
N TRP A 106 -4.94 50.13 1.40
CA TRP A 106 -4.82 49.84 -0.03
C TRP A 106 -5.25 51.04 -0.87
N LEU A 107 -4.56 51.30 -1.98
CA LEU A 107 -4.94 52.36 -2.92
C LEU A 107 -5.19 51.78 -4.32
N ASP A 108 -6.38 52.02 -4.87
CA ASP A 108 -6.69 51.76 -6.28
C ASP A 108 -6.25 52.96 -7.11
N ILE A 109 -5.22 52.77 -7.94
CA ILE A 109 -4.55 53.86 -8.67
C ILE A 109 -5.12 53.95 -10.08
N PHE A 110 -5.73 55.09 -10.40
CA PHE A 110 -6.33 55.37 -11.71
C PHE A 110 -5.52 56.36 -12.54
N ASP A 111 -4.93 57.37 -11.88
CA ASP A 111 -4.28 58.51 -12.53
C ASP A 111 -2.99 58.93 -11.80
N THR A 112 -2.32 59.97 -12.32
CA THR A 112 -1.07 60.47 -11.73
C THR A 112 -1.27 61.16 -10.38
N TYR A 113 -2.47 61.68 -10.09
CA TYR A 113 -2.79 62.23 -8.77
C TYR A 113 -2.77 61.14 -7.70
N GLY A 114 -3.37 59.97 -7.97
CA GLY A 114 -3.31 58.83 -7.07
C GLY A 114 -1.87 58.36 -6.78
N VAL A 115 -0.99 58.41 -7.78
CA VAL A 115 0.45 58.12 -7.60
C VAL A 115 1.11 59.16 -6.70
N GLU A 116 0.74 60.43 -6.79
CA GLU A 116 1.26 61.48 -5.92
C GLU A 116 0.80 61.31 -4.46
N VAL A 117 -0.49 60.96 -4.25
CA VAL A 117 -1.01 60.61 -2.91
C VAL A 117 -0.21 59.43 -2.34
N LEU A 118 0.01 58.38 -3.12
CA LEU A 118 0.85 57.25 -2.72
C LEU A 118 2.27 57.71 -2.35
N GLY A 119 2.93 58.50 -3.19
CA GLY A 119 4.30 58.95 -2.96
C GLY A 119 4.47 59.71 -1.64
N ARG A 120 3.48 60.55 -1.27
CA ARG A 120 3.47 61.30 0.00
C ARG A 120 3.25 60.42 1.24
N HIS A 121 2.65 59.25 1.06
CA HIS A 121 2.23 58.36 2.15
C HIS A 121 2.76 56.92 2.02
N LEU A 122 3.87 56.73 1.29
CA LEU A 122 4.38 55.41 0.90
C LEU A 122 4.64 54.48 2.10
N GLY A 123 5.11 55.01 3.23
CA GLY A 123 5.33 54.24 4.47
C GLY A 123 4.06 53.85 5.24
N GLN A 124 2.89 54.31 4.80
CA GLN A 124 1.59 53.98 5.39
C GLN A 124 0.78 52.98 4.57
N VAL A 125 1.01 52.95 3.26
CA VAL A 125 0.28 52.09 2.32
C VAL A 125 0.84 50.68 2.37
N TYR A 126 -0.04 49.68 2.46
CA TYR A 126 0.32 48.26 2.46
C TYR A 126 0.43 47.69 1.05
N GLY A 127 -0.48 48.12 0.17
CA GLY A 127 -0.50 47.65 -1.20
C GLY A 127 -1.30 48.55 -2.14
N LEU A 128 -1.17 48.26 -3.42
CA LEU A 128 -1.80 49.00 -4.51
C LEU A 128 -2.72 48.08 -5.28
N LYS A 129 -3.65 48.67 -6.01
CA LYS A 129 -4.49 47.98 -6.98
C LYS A 129 -4.46 48.75 -8.30
N LEU A 130 -4.40 48.01 -9.40
CA LEU A 130 -4.55 48.55 -10.76
C LEU A 130 -5.73 47.86 -11.44
N GLN A 131 -6.66 48.67 -11.93
CA GLN A 131 -7.75 48.21 -12.80
C GLN A 131 -7.20 47.78 -14.16
N VAL A 132 -7.94 46.90 -14.87
CA VAL A 132 -7.55 46.44 -16.22
C VAL A 132 -7.24 47.61 -17.18
N GLY A 133 -8.02 48.70 -17.12
CA GLY A 133 -7.81 49.89 -17.96
C GLY A 133 -6.53 50.69 -17.64
N VAL A 134 -5.88 50.44 -16.51
CA VAL A 134 -4.67 51.15 -16.06
C VAL A 134 -3.40 50.33 -16.30
N LEU A 135 -3.51 49.02 -16.56
CA LEU A 135 -2.36 48.10 -16.69
C LEU A 135 -1.39 48.48 -17.83
N GLU A 136 -1.84 49.33 -18.76
CA GLU A 136 -1.02 49.85 -19.87
C GLU A 136 -0.89 51.37 -19.88
N HIS A 137 -1.40 52.06 -18.84
CA HIS A 137 -1.38 53.52 -18.77
C HIS A 137 0.04 54.04 -18.51
N LEU A 138 0.78 54.34 -19.59
CA LEU A 138 2.22 54.62 -19.57
C LEU A 138 2.64 55.67 -18.54
N HIS A 139 1.91 56.78 -18.41
CA HIS A 139 2.26 57.85 -17.47
C HIS A 139 2.11 57.42 -15.99
N VAL A 140 1.11 56.59 -15.68
CA VAL A 140 0.88 56.08 -14.32
C VAL A 140 1.96 55.05 -13.99
N LEU A 141 2.22 54.10 -14.90
CA LEU A 141 3.25 53.09 -14.71
C LEU A 141 4.65 53.70 -14.59
N GLU A 142 4.94 54.76 -15.36
CA GLU A 142 6.20 55.48 -15.29
C GLU A 142 6.36 56.24 -13.97
N ALA A 143 5.29 56.92 -13.51
CA ALA A 143 5.30 57.57 -12.22
C ALA A 143 5.46 56.56 -11.06
N LEU A 144 4.78 55.42 -11.12
CA LEU A 144 4.90 54.32 -10.15
C LEU A 144 6.31 53.72 -10.13
N SER A 145 6.95 53.54 -11.29
CA SER A 145 8.32 52.99 -11.35
C SER A 145 9.40 53.86 -10.71
N ARG A 146 9.07 55.12 -10.38
CA ARG A 146 9.98 56.03 -9.64
C ARG A 146 9.86 55.88 -8.13
N LEU A 147 8.88 55.12 -7.64
CA LEU A 147 8.70 54.82 -6.22
C LEU A 147 9.30 53.44 -5.90
N ASP A 148 9.80 53.26 -4.68
CA ASP A 148 10.22 51.95 -4.19
C ASP A 148 8.98 51.17 -3.70
N LEU A 149 8.56 50.18 -4.49
CA LEU A 149 7.41 49.33 -4.20
C LEU A 149 7.82 47.94 -3.67
N SER A 150 9.10 47.71 -3.38
CA SER A 150 9.66 46.39 -3.07
C SER A 150 9.08 45.72 -1.82
N ASP A 151 8.49 46.48 -0.90
CA ASP A 151 7.79 46.00 0.29
C ASP A 151 6.25 46.00 0.14
N LYS A 152 5.72 46.48 -0.99
CA LYS A 152 4.28 46.64 -1.27
C LYS A 152 3.72 45.46 -2.05
N LEU A 153 2.45 45.12 -1.77
CA LEU A 153 1.69 44.22 -2.64
C LEU A 153 1.03 44.97 -3.78
N LEU A 154 0.83 44.30 -4.91
CA LEU A 154 0.11 44.85 -6.06
C LEU A 154 -1.01 43.92 -6.50
N ILE A 155 -2.24 44.39 -6.45
CA ILE A 155 -3.40 43.71 -7.03
C ILE A 155 -3.51 44.09 -8.51
N MET A 156 -3.44 43.10 -9.40
CA MET A 156 -3.70 43.25 -10.83
C MET A 156 -5.10 42.72 -11.13
N ASN A 157 -6.05 43.60 -11.42
CA ASN A 157 -7.38 43.19 -11.89
C ASN A 157 -7.30 42.67 -13.33
N VAL A 158 -7.88 41.50 -13.58
CA VAL A 158 -7.78 40.81 -14.88
C VAL A 158 -9.14 40.64 -15.58
N ALA A 159 -10.10 41.51 -15.25
CA ALA A 159 -11.40 41.49 -15.92
C ALA A 159 -11.24 41.55 -17.45
N ALA A 160 -12.01 40.73 -18.16
CA ALA A 160 -11.99 40.60 -19.62
C ALA A 160 -10.67 40.12 -20.28
N LEU A 161 -9.68 39.66 -19.50
CA LEU A 161 -8.43 39.13 -20.06
C LEU A 161 -8.40 37.59 -20.09
N GLU A 162 -7.79 37.04 -21.14
CA GLU A 162 -7.44 35.63 -21.24
C GLU A 162 -6.12 35.33 -20.51
N VAL A 163 -5.91 34.07 -20.11
CA VAL A 163 -4.76 33.65 -19.27
C VAL A 163 -3.41 34.05 -19.87
N ASP A 164 -3.23 33.93 -21.19
CA ASP A 164 -1.97 34.31 -21.85
C ASP A 164 -1.72 35.82 -21.83
N ALA A 165 -2.76 36.63 -22.01
CA ALA A 165 -2.65 38.08 -21.87
C ALA A 165 -2.30 38.48 -20.44
N ILE A 166 -2.89 37.79 -19.45
CA ILE A 166 -2.56 37.98 -18.03
C ILE A 166 -1.07 37.69 -17.78
N ARG A 167 -0.51 36.62 -18.34
CA ARG A 167 0.92 36.28 -18.19
C ARG A 167 1.84 37.38 -18.73
N VAL A 168 1.53 37.92 -19.91
CA VAL A 168 2.32 38.98 -20.53
C VAL A 168 2.31 40.25 -19.68
N LEU A 169 1.13 40.68 -19.23
CA LEU A 169 1.00 41.88 -18.38
C LEU A 169 1.64 41.67 -17.01
N LEU A 170 1.46 40.50 -16.40
CA LEU A 170 2.10 40.13 -15.14
C LEU A 170 3.63 40.30 -15.23
N ALA A 171 4.27 39.69 -16.24
CA ALA A 171 5.71 39.80 -16.43
C ALA A 171 6.18 41.24 -16.67
N ARG A 172 5.39 42.04 -17.40
CA ARG A 172 5.68 43.45 -17.63
C ARG A 172 5.66 44.25 -16.32
N LEU A 173 4.65 44.04 -15.48
CA LEU A 173 4.51 44.74 -14.20
C LEU A 173 5.56 44.29 -13.18
N GLU A 174 5.87 42.99 -13.10
CA GLU A 174 6.94 42.47 -12.23
C GLU A 174 8.29 43.12 -12.57
N ASN A 175 8.62 43.23 -13.85
CA ASN A 175 9.87 43.84 -14.29
C ASN A 175 9.93 45.36 -14.07
N LYS A 176 8.82 46.07 -14.37
CA LYS A 176 8.77 47.53 -14.34
C LYS A 176 8.59 48.10 -12.93
N LEU A 177 7.71 47.50 -12.12
CA LEU A 177 7.31 48.04 -10.81
C LEU A 177 8.00 47.33 -9.63
N ARG A 178 8.45 46.08 -9.83
CA ARG A 178 9.15 45.26 -8.81
C ARG A 178 8.49 45.28 -7.42
N PRO A 179 7.16 45.06 -7.33
CA PRO A 179 6.51 44.96 -6.03
C PRO A 179 6.95 43.69 -5.29
N ARG A 180 6.69 43.62 -3.98
CA ARG A 180 6.93 42.41 -3.17
C ARG A 180 6.27 41.17 -3.78
N GLU A 181 5.03 41.34 -4.25
CA GLU A 181 4.25 40.29 -4.88
C GLU A 181 3.08 40.91 -5.67
N ILE A 182 2.75 40.31 -6.81
CA ILE A 182 1.53 40.61 -7.56
C ILE A 182 0.46 39.56 -7.27
N LEU A 183 -0.70 40.02 -6.82
CA LEU A 183 -1.93 39.27 -6.60
C LEU A 183 -2.83 39.40 -7.83
N ILE A 184 -3.53 38.33 -8.22
CA ILE A 184 -4.46 38.37 -9.36
C ILE A 184 -5.87 38.60 -8.85
N GLN A 185 -6.53 39.66 -9.29
CA GLN A 185 -7.92 39.91 -8.93
C GLN A 185 -8.88 39.50 -10.04
N VAL A 186 -9.83 38.63 -9.67
CA VAL A 186 -10.98 38.25 -10.49
C VAL A 186 -12.23 38.91 -9.94
N GLY A 187 -13.01 39.52 -10.83
CA GLY A 187 -14.21 40.27 -10.49
C GLY A 187 -14.22 41.60 -11.23
N PHE A 188 -15.42 42.08 -11.54
CA PHE A 188 -15.65 43.38 -12.16
C PHE A 188 -16.99 43.93 -11.68
N GLN A 189 -17.17 45.24 -11.77
CA GLN A 189 -18.40 45.91 -11.40
C GLN A 189 -19.23 46.23 -12.64
N SER A 190 -20.49 45.79 -12.66
CA SER A 190 -21.47 46.11 -13.71
C SER A 190 -22.84 46.56 -13.17
N PHE A 191 -22.83 47.16 -11.97
CA PHE A 191 -23.95 47.86 -11.30
C PHE A 191 -25.32 47.14 -11.31
N PRO A 192 -25.51 46.02 -10.57
CA PRO A 192 -24.51 45.14 -9.98
C PRO A 192 -24.10 44.03 -10.96
N THR A 193 -23.01 43.33 -10.65
CA THR A 193 -22.63 42.14 -11.42
C THR A 193 -23.56 40.99 -11.07
N LYS A 194 -24.20 40.41 -12.08
CA LYS A 194 -25.10 39.26 -11.88
C LYS A 194 -24.28 38.07 -11.38
N PHE A 195 -24.90 37.25 -10.55
CA PHE A 195 -24.29 36.03 -10.03
C PHE A 195 -23.64 35.15 -11.11
N VAL A 196 -24.29 34.99 -12.26
CA VAL A 196 -23.77 34.16 -13.38
C VAL A 196 -22.49 34.71 -14.00
N ASP A 197 -22.22 36.02 -13.84
CA ASP A 197 -21.10 36.73 -14.43
C ASP A 197 -19.94 36.93 -13.43
N CYS A 198 -20.08 36.47 -12.19
CA CYS A 198 -19.14 36.75 -11.08
C CYS A 198 -17.71 36.21 -11.28
N GLY A 199 -17.51 35.26 -12.20
CA GLY A 199 -16.18 34.75 -12.54
C GLY A 199 -15.63 33.64 -11.64
N LEU A 200 -16.44 33.05 -10.75
CA LEU A 200 -16.02 31.94 -9.86
C LEU A 200 -15.32 30.80 -10.61
N GLY A 201 -15.84 30.40 -11.78
CA GLY A 201 -15.28 29.30 -12.58
C GLY A 201 -13.85 29.56 -13.07
N LYS A 202 -13.40 30.82 -13.12
CA LYS A 202 -12.06 31.20 -13.57
C LYS A 202 -10.98 31.03 -12.49
N LEU A 203 -11.38 31.04 -11.21
CA LEU A 203 -10.44 31.10 -10.09
C LEU A 203 -9.47 29.92 -10.10
N ARG A 204 -9.98 28.70 -10.23
CA ARG A 204 -9.15 27.49 -10.26
C ARG A 204 -8.21 27.47 -11.46
N THR A 205 -8.71 27.78 -12.66
CA THR A 205 -7.90 27.84 -13.88
C THR A 205 -6.76 28.86 -13.74
N ILE A 206 -7.05 30.05 -13.22
CA ILE A 206 -6.04 31.09 -12.98
C ILE A 206 -5.03 30.63 -11.91
N LYS A 207 -5.50 30.03 -10.81
CA LYS A 207 -4.63 29.57 -9.72
C LYS A 207 -3.67 28.49 -10.21
N ASP A 208 -4.19 27.48 -10.90
CA ASP A 208 -3.41 26.37 -11.45
C ASP A 208 -2.41 26.85 -12.51
N SER A 209 -2.81 27.83 -13.34
CA SER A 209 -1.99 28.36 -14.43
C SER A 209 -0.88 29.30 -13.96
N LEU A 210 -1.18 30.20 -13.02
CA LEU A 210 -0.28 31.30 -12.65
C LEU A 210 0.44 31.09 -11.32
N GLN A 211 -0.08 30.20 -10.45
CA GLN A 211 0.46 29.94 -9.11
C GLN A 211 0.61 31.24 -8.27
N LYS A 212 -0.32 32.18 -8.47
CA LYS A 212 -0.40 33.44 -7.71
C LYS A 212 -1.57 33.39 -6.76
N ARG A 213 -1.48 34.15 -5.66
CA ARG A 213 -2.62 34.38 -4.77
C ARG A 213 -3.72 35.16 -5.49
N ILE A 214 -4.96 34.80 -5.22
CA ILE A 214 -6.14 35.34 -5.89
C ILE A 214 -6.94 36.20 -4.93
N VAL A 215 -7.25 37.42 -5.39
CA VAL A 215 -8.26 38.29 -4.79
C VAL A 215 -9.56 38.11 -5.56
N PHE A 216 -10.66 37.85 -4.86
CA PHE A 216 -11.99 37.83 -5.45
C PHE A 216 -12.73 39.11 -5.10
N ALA A 217 -13.08 39.92 -6.10
CA ALA A 217 -13.81 41.17 -5.92
C ALA A 217 -15.30 40.97 -6.20
N ASP A 218 -16.10 40.99 -5.12
CA ASP A 218 -17.53 40.75 -5.16
C ASP A 218 -18.32 42.04 -5.36
N HIS A 219 -19.12 42.07 -6.44
CA HIS A 219 -20.01 43.16 -6.80
C HIS A 219 -21.46 42.70 -7.02
N GLU A 220 -21.86 41.59 -6.38
CA GLU A 220 -23.23 41.09 -6.37
C GLU A 220 -24.18 42.08 -5.68
N ASN A 221 -25.45 42.07 -6.10
CA ASN A 221 -26.48 42.92 -5.51
C ASN A 221 -26.63 42.64 -4.01
N ARG A 222 -26.57 43.67 -3.17
CA ARG A 222 -26.70 43.54 -1.72
C ARG A 222 -28.02 42.91 -1.25
N ASP A 223 -29.09 43.05 -2.03
CA ASP A 223 -30.41 42.49 -1.70
C ASP A 223 -30.48 40.98 -2.00
N SER A 224 -29.46 40.43 -2.66
CA SER A 224 -29.30 39.00 -2.92
C SER A 224 -28.62 38.31 -1.73
N GLU A 225 -29.09 37.11 -1.36
CA GLU A 225 -28.39 36.28 -0.37
C GLU A 225 -26.96 35.93 -0.82
N PHE A 226 -26.70 35.92 -2.13
CA PHE A 226 -25.37 35.70 -2.68
C PHE A 226 -24.37 36.80 -2.32
N ALA A 227 -24.81 38.01 -1.94
CA ALA A 227 -23.88 39.02 -1.44
C ALA A 227 -23.17 38.61 -0.13
N LEU A 228 -23.72 37.63 0.60
CA LEU A 228 -23.09 37.04 1.78
C LEU A 228 -22.34 35.74 1.44
N TRP A 229 -22.92 34.89 0.59
CA TRP A 229 -22.38 33.55 0.29
C TRP A 229 -21.27 33.52 -0.75
N LEU A 230 -21.32 34.41 -1.75
CA LEU A 230 -20.40 34.40 -2.89
C LEU A 230 -18.92 34.49 -2.47
N PRO A 231 -18.52 35.32 -1.48
CA PRO A 231 -17.19 35.30 -0.90
C PRO A 231 -16.72 33.94 -0.38
N ALA A 232 -17.60 33.22 0.34
CA ALA A 232 -17.27 31.91 0.88
C ALA A 232 -17.15 30.86 -0.24
N MET A 233 -17.99 30.95 -1.27
CA MET A 233 -17.87 30.13 -2.48
C MET A 233 -16.56 30.40 -3.22
N ALA A 234 -16.10 31.67 -3.29
CA ALA A 234 -14.84 32.03 -3.91
C ALA A 234 -13.65 31.38 -3.20
N LEU A 235 -13.65 31.33 -1.86
CA LEU A 235 -12.62 30.60 -1.09
C LEU A 235 -12.60 29.11 -1.45
N CYS A 236 -13.77 28.45 -1.52
CA CYS A 236 -13.88 27.06 -1.97
C CYS A 236 -13.34 26.85 -3.39
N CYS A 237 -13.44 27.86 -4.26
CA CYS A 237 -12.93 27.85 -5.63
C CYS A 237 -11.46 28.29 -5.76
N GLY A 238 -10.78 28.60 -4.65
CA GLY A 238 -9.35 28.90 -4.61
C GLY A 238 -9.00 30.39 -4.45
N ALA A 239 -9.95 31.28 -4.15
CA ALA A 239 -9.59 32.63 -3.72
C ALA A 239 -8.82 32.59 -2.39
N ASP A 240 -7.86 33.50 -2.22
CA ASP A 240 -7.08 33.66 -1.00
C ASP A 240 -7.52 34.91 -0.21
N ILE A 241 -8.08 35.89 -0.90
CA ILE A 241 -8.54 37.18 -0.37
C ILE A 241 -9.91 37.52 -0.96
N VAL A 242 -10.77 38.11 -0.16
CA VAL A 242 -12.07 38.65 -0.60
C VAL A 242 -12.04 40.17 -0.53
N GLU A 243 -12.57 40.84 -1.55
CA GLU A 243 -12.84 42.28 -1.56
C GLU A 243 -14.35 42.51 -1.70
N LYS A 244 -14.93 43.37 -0.84
CA LYS A 244 -16.35 43.71 -0.87
C LYS A 244 -16.56 45.20 -0.59
N HIS A 245 -17.43 45.83 -1.37
CA HIS A 245 -17.82 47.22 -1.16
C HIS A 245 -18.56 47.41 0.16
N VAL A 246 -18.36 48.54 0.81
CA VAL A 246 -19.06 48.90 2.05
C VAL A 246 -19.68 50.30 2.01
N MET A 247 -20.71 50.49 2.83
CA MET A 247 -21.41 51.75 2.99
C MET A 247 -21.80 51.99 4.45
N HIS A 248 -22.10 53.24 4.77
CA HIS A 248 -22.51 53.63 6.11
C HIS A 248 -23.90 53.05 6.43
N SER A 249 -24.14 52.67 7.69
CA SER A 249 -25.38 52.01 8.07
C SER A 249 -26.64 52.89 7.95
N SER A 250 -26.51 54.17 8.28
CA SER A 250 -27.60 55.16 8.32
C SER A 250 -27.48 56.37 7.38
N LEU A 251 -26.28 56.80 6.99
CA LEU A 251 -26.08 57.96 6.10
C LEU A 251 -26.51 57.63 4.66
N ASN A 252 -26.94 58.65 3.92
CA ASN A 252 -27.33 58.48 2.52
C ASN A 252 -26.10 58.26 1.63
N THR A 253 -25.98 57.06 1.06
CA THR A 253 -24.87 56.68 0.17
C THR A 253 -25.24 56.95 -1.28
N LYS A 254 -24.55 57.91 -1.90
CA LYS A 254 -24.89 58.40 -3.26
C LYS A 254 -24.42 57.47 -4.38
N TYR A 255 -23.29 56.78 -4.20
CA TYR A 255 -22.68 55.92 -5.22
C TYR A 255 -22.35 54.54 -4.65
N ASP A 256 -22.26 53.53 -5.52
CA ASP A 256 -21.87 52.15 -5.19
C ASP A 256 -22.76 51.38 -4.19
N SER A 257 -23.88 51.97 -3.74
CA SER A 257 -24.77 51.38 -2.72
C SER A 257 -25.41 50.06 -3.11
N VAL A 258 -25.53 49.76 -4.42
CA VAL A 258 -26.20 48.56 -4.94
C VAL A 258 -25.43 47.27 -4.61
N SER A 259 -24.11 47.33 -4.48
CA SER A 259 -23.25 46.18 -4.15
C SER A 259 -22.51 46.35 -2.82
N ALA A 260 -22.78 47.42 -2.08
CA ALA A 260 -22.13 47.75 -0.83
C ALA A 260 -22.89 47.20 0.38
N LEU A 261 -22.15 46.61 1.32
CA LEU A 261 -22.68 46.09 2.58
C LEU A 261 -22.54 47.12 3.70
N LYS A 262 -23.56 47.19 4.57
CA LYS A 262 -23.46 47.86 5.86
C LYS A 262 -22.60 47.02 6.81
N VAL A 263 -22.07 47.64 7.86
CA VAL A 263 -21.17 46.97 8.82
C VAL A 263 -21.72 45.64 9.36
N HIS A 264 -23.00 45.56 9.74
CA HIS A 264 -23.60 44.33 10.27
C HIS A 264 -23.80 43.24 9.20
N GLU A 265 -24.00 43.61 7.93
CA GLU A 265 -24.09 42.68 6.80
C GLU A 265 -22.69 42.13 6.48
N PHE A 266 -21.68 43.01 6.48
CA PHE A 266 -20.28 42.63 6.32
C PHE A 266 -19.80 41.70 7.45
N THR A 267 -20.16 41.96 8.71
CA THR A 267 -19.86 41.05 9.83
C THR A 267 -20.43 39.65 9.59
N LYS A 268 -21.69 39.54 9.15
CA LYS A 268 -22.31 38.23 8.82
C LYS A 268 -21.56 37.50 7.71
N MET A 269 -21.15 38.22 6.66
CA MET A 269 -20.34 37.68 5.57
C MET A 269 -18.98 37.18 6.10
N MET A 270 -18.34 37.92 7.02
CA MET A 270 -17.07 37.52 7.62
C MET A 270 -17.20 36.29 8.54
N ASP A 271 -18.28 36.18 9.31
CA ASP A 271 -18.54 35.00 10.14
C ASP A 271 -18.70 33.73 9.29
N LEU A 272 -19.39 33.86 8.16
CA LEU A 272 -19.58 32.76 7.22
C LEU A 272 -18.28 32.35 6.52
N THR A 273 -17.53 33.33 5.99
CA THR A 273 -16.24 33.06 5.33
C THR A 273 -15.21 32.47 6.29
N SER A 274 -15.18 32.92 7.55
CA SER A 274 -14.31 32.37 8.58
C SER A 274 -14.63 30.89 8.87
N GLN A 275 -15.91 30.54 9.01
CA GLN A 275 -16.33 29.14 9.19
C GLN A 275 -15.91 28.25 8.02
N VAL A 276 -16.16 28.68 6.79
CA VAL A 276 -15.77 27.94 5.59
C VAL A 276 -14.25 27.80 5.50
N ASN A 277 -13.49 28.86 5.76
CA ASN A 277 -12.03 28.83 5.76
C ASN A 277 -11.47 27.83 6.78
N GLY A 278 -12.08 27.77 7.98
CA GLY A 278 -11.71 26.80 9.01
C GLY A 278 -11.89 25.34 8.58
N VAL A 279 -12.91 25.04 7.77
CA VAL A 279 -13.15 23.70 7.22
C VAL A 279 -12.17 23.38 6.10
N LEU A 280 -11.92 24.32 5.19
CA LEU A 280 -10.98 24.15 4.06
C LEU A 280 -9.54 23.90 4.52
N HIS A 281 -9.16 24.46 5.67
CA HIS A 281 -7.83 24.33 6.26
C HIS A 281 -7.79 23.42 7.49
N ALA A 282 -8.69 22.43 7.55
CA ALA A 282 -8.67 21.42 8.61
C ALA A 282 -7.28 20.75 8.71
N LYS A 283 -6.73 20.68 9.93
CA LYS A 283 -5.37 20.17 10.17
C LYS A 283 -5.23 18.66 9.93
N GLU A 284 -6.30 17.90 10.15
CA GLU A 284 -6.29 16.44 10.03
C GLU A 284 -6.89 16.01 8.69
N PHE A 285 -6.16 15.21 7.92
CA PHE A 285 -6.69 14.60 6.69
C PHE A 285 -7.75 13.52 6.99
N VAL A 286 -7.54 12.72 8.05
CA VAL A 286 -8.53 11.77 8.58
C VAL A 286 -8.80 12.13 10.03
N ASN A 287 -10.02 12.58 10.31
CA ASN A 287 -10.37 13.05 11.64
C ASN A 287 -10.61 11.89 12.62
N ARG A 288 -10.62 12.20 13.92
CA ARG A 288 -10.87 11.20 14.98
C ARG A 288 -12.15 10.38 14.78
N ARG A 289 -13.25 11.00 14.35
CA ARG A 289 -14.54 10.29 14.17
C ARG A 289 -14.49 9.31 13.02
N GLU A 290 -13.78 9.63 11.93
CA GLU A 290 -13.54 8.68 10.83
C GLU A 290 -12.73 7.47 11.30
N LYS A 291 -11.69 7.67 12.12
CA LYS A 291 -10.91 6.57 12.71
C LYS A 291 -11.78 5.67 13.59
N GLU A 292 -12.59 6.26 14.46
CA GLU A 292 -13.52 5.52 15.33
C GLU A 292 -14.57 4.73 14.51
N TYR A 293 -15.06 5.30 13.41
CA TYR A 293 -15.97 4.60 12.50
C TYR A 293 -15.31 3.38 11.86
N TYR A 294 -14.07 3.54 11.36
CA TYR A 294 -13.29 2.45 10.78
C TYR A 294 -13.04 1.32 11.80
N GLU A 295 -12.59 1.66 13.00
CA GLU A 295 -12.28 0.67 14.04
C GLU A 295 -13.49 -0.16 14.48
N LYS A 296 -14.68 0.46 14.56
CA LYS A 296 -15.94 -0.23 14.92
C LYS A 296 -16.46 -1.14 13.80
N GLY A 297 -16.16 -0.80 12.55
CA GLY A 297 -16.58 -1.56 11.36
C GLY A 297 -15.69 -2.76 11.04
N LEU A 298 -14.45 -2.78 11.55
CA LEU A 298 -13.43 -3.74 11.16
C LEU A 298 -13.79 -5.19 11.55
N MET A 299 -13.83 -6.08 10.56
CA MET A 299 -13.86 -7.52 10.77
C MET A 299 -12.43 -8.04 10.91
N ARG A 300 -12.16 -8.78 11.99
CA ARG A 300 -10.82 -9.27 12.33
C ARG A 300 -10.72 -10.76 12.04
N PRO A 301 -9.55 -11.25 11.57
CA PRO A 301 -9.32 -12.67 11.40
C PRO A 301 -9.19 -13.37 12.76
N LEU A 302 -9.96 -14.43 12.94
CA LEU A 302 -9.94 -15.32 14.10
C LEU A 302 -9.78 -16.77 13.62
N LEU A 303 -9.31 -17.67 14.48
CA LEU A 303 -9.30 -19.10 14.15
C LEU A 303 -10.74 -19.62 14.00
N ALA A 304 -11.07 -20.24 12.87
CA ALA A 304 -12.37 -20.87 12.66
C ALA A 304 -12.53 -22.14 13.54
N HIS A 305 -11.45 -22.92 13.66
CA HIS A 305 -11.37 -24.15 14.43
C HIS A 305 -10.08 -24.18 15.25
N GLY A 306 -10.01 -25.01 16.29
CA GLY A 306 -8.78 -25.16 17.06
C GLY A 306 -7.65 -25.77 16.21
N ARG A 307 -6.42 -25.29 16.39
CA ARG A 307 -5.22 -25.79 15.71
C ARG A 307 -4.13 -26.12 16.72
N GLU A 308 -3.41 -27.21 16.48
CA GLU A 308 -2.40 -27.71 17.41
C GLU A 308 -1.03 -27.06 17.17
N LYS A 309 -0.16 -27.15 18.17
CA LYS A 309 1.26 -26.81 18.04
C LYS A 309 1.92 -27.54 16.86
N GLY A 310 2.76 -26.85 16.11
CA GLY A 310 3.48 -27.38 14.95
C GLY A 310 2.65 -27.37 13.66
N SER A 311 1.36 -27.04 13.72
CA SER A 311 0.51 -27.00 12.53
C SER A 311 0.84 -25.78 11.67
N PRO A 312 0.96 -25.93 10.33
CA PRO A 312 0.84 -24.79 9.43
C PRO A 312 -0.62 -24.33 9.39
N LEU A 313 -0.84 -23.11 8.92
CA LEU A 313 -2.17 -22.47 8.92
C LEU A 313 -2.62 -22.21 7.47
N SER A 314 -3.81 -22.68 7.12
CA SER A 314 -4.48 -22.34 5.87
C SER A 314 -5.29 -21.06 6.05
N LEU A 315 -4.98 -20.05 5.25
CA LEU A 315 -5.73 -18.78 5.29
C LEU A 315 -7.19 -18.97 4.89
N ALA A 316 -7.48 -19.90 3.97
CA ALA A 316 -8.82 -20.14 3.44
C ALA A 316 -9.71 -20.96 4.38
N HIS A 317 -9.12 -21.92 5.11
CA HIS A 317 -9.87 -22.89 5.90
C HIS A 317 -9.81 -22.66 7.41
N ASP A 318 -8.72 -22.05 7.89
CA ASP A 318 -8.49 -21.91 9.33
C ASP A 318 -8.88 -20.51 9.86
N LEU A 319 -9.26 -19.57 8.99
CA LEU A 319 -9.65 -18.21 9.37
C LEU A 319 -11.14 -17.92 9.15
N VAL A 320 -11.71 -17.15 10.07
CA VAL A 320 -13.03 -16.51 9.94
C VAL A 320 -12.90 -15.02 10.24
N PHE A 321 -13.68 -14.18 9.55
CA PHE A 321 -13.64 -12.72 9.72
C PHE A 321 -14.87 -12.24 10.47
N LEU A 322 -14.69 -11.88 11.73
CA LEU A 322 -15.78 -11.46 12.61
C LEU A 322 -15.45 -10.14 13.30
N ARG A 323 -16.48 -9.37 13.69
CA ARG A 323 -16.28 -8.22 14.56
C ARG A 323 -15.85 -8.70 15.93
N SER A 324 -14.68 -8.27 16.37
CA SER A 324 -14.12 -8.66 17.66
C SER A 324 -13.40 -7.48 18.30
N LEU A 325 -13.60 -7.33 19.62
CA LEU A 325 -12.84 -6.41 20.45
C LEU A 325 -11.41 -6.91 20.69
N SER A 326 -11.16 -8.19 20.41
CA SER A 326 -9.87 -8.81 20.65
C SER A 326 -8.83 -8.32 19.66
N LYS A 327 -7.73 -7.79 20.20
CA LYS A 327 -6.59 -7.34 19.40
C LYS A 327 -5.76 -8.56 19.00
N GLY A 328 -5.64 -8.77 17.69
CA GLY A 328 -4.80 -9.77 17.06
C GLY A 328 -4.13 -9.21 15.82
N LEU A 329 -3.36 -10.05 15.14
CA LEU A 329 -2.76 -9.75 13.85
C LEU A 329 -3.84 -9.40 12.81
N SER A 330 -3.49 -8.50 11.90
CA SER A 330 -4.22 -8.27 10.65
C SER A 330 -4.08 -9.47 9.71
N PHE A 331 -4.94 -9.53 8.70
CA PHE A 331 -4.86 -10.57 7.68
C PHE A 331 -3.50 -10.60 6.99
N SER A 332 -2.98 -9.44 6.57
CA SER A 332 -1.69 -9.34 5.88
C SER A 332 -0.52 -9.82 6.76
N GLU A 333 -0.57 -9.55 8.06
CA GLU A 333 0.44 -10.07 8.99
C GLU A 333 0.38 -11.60 9.13
N ILE A 334 -0.83 -12.17 9.18
CA ILE A 334 -1.02 -13.63 9.22
C ILE A 334 -0.55 -14.25 7.89
N GLU A 335 -0.98 -13.70 6.75
CA GLU A 335 -0.59 -14.14 5.41
C GLU A 335 0.93 -14.18 5.26
N LYS A 336 1.63 -13.12 5.68
CA LYS A 336 3.09 -13.07 5.66
C LYS A 336 3.71 -14.19 6.48
N LEU A 337 3.21 -14.48 7.68
CA LEU A 337 3.75 -15.56 8.52
C LEU A 337 3.52 -16.92 7.85
N THR A 338 2.32 -17.17 7.33
CA THR A 338 1.99 -18.44 6.65
C THR A 338 2.82 -18.66 5.41
N THR A 339 3.07 -17.64 4.59
CA THR A 339 3.85 -17.77 3.34
C THR A 339 5.36 -17.85 3.57
N THR A 340 5.85 -17.42 4.74
CA THR A 340 7.29 -17.44 5.09
C THR A 340 7.70 -18.65 5.93
N GLY A 341 6.93 -19.74 5.86
CA GLY A 341 7.30 -21.01 6.51
C GLY A 341 7.19 -20.99 8.03
N HIS A 342 6.23 -20.25 8.59
CA HIS A 342 5.93 -20.32 10.01
C HIS A 342 4.85 -21.36 10.32
N VAL A 343 4.96 -21.95 11.50
CA VAL A 343 3.97 -22.85 12.11
C VAL A 343 3.57 -22.33 13.49
N LEU A 344 2.49 -22.87 14.03
CA LEU A 344 2.07 -22.52 15.38
C LEU A 344 3.08 -23.01 16.44
N SER A 345 3.50 -22.11 17.33
CA SER A 345 4.40 -22.42 18.45
C SER A 345 3.68 -23.11 19.62
N GLN A 346 2.35 -23.03 19.64
CA GLN A 346 1.45 -23.58 20.66
C GLN A 346 0.08 -23.91 20.04
N SER A 347 -0.73 -24.72 20.74
CA SER A 347 -2.11 -24.96 20.32
C SER A 347 -2.98 -23.71 20.57
N VAL A 348 -3.87 -23.38 19.64
CA VAL A 348 -4.75 -22.21 19.69
C VAL A 348 -6.21 -22.67 19.53
N ALA A 349 -7.09 -22.19 20.39
CA ALA A 349 -8.51 -22.56 20.39
C ALA A 349 -9.30 -21.86 19.27
N ALA A 350 -10.44 -22.45 18.89
CA ALA A 350 -11.39 -21.83 17.96
C ALA A 350 -11.91 -20.48 18.51
N GLY A 351 -12.14 -19.50 17.63
CA GLY A 351 -12.60 -18.15 17.94
C GLY A 351 -11.52 -17.22 18.52
N ALA A 352 -10.31 -17.72 18.78
CA ALA A 352 -9.23 -16.90 19.31
C ALA A 352 -8.60 -16.01 18.21
N PRO A 353 -8.17 -14.78 18.54
CA PRO A 353 -7.32 -14.01 17.64
C PRO A 353 -5.94 -14.67 17.52
N LEU A 354 -5.33 -14.52 16.35
CA LEU A 354 -3.92 -14.87 16.16
C LEU A 354 -3.00 -13.74 16.62
N ARG A 355 -1.90 -14.10 17.25
CA ARG A 355 -0.87 -13.17 17.74
C ARG A 355 0.50 -13.60 17.27
N ARG A 356 1.46 -12.67 17.15
CA ARG A 356 2.79 -12.95 16.58
C ARG A 356 3.55 -14.02 17.36
N GLU A 357 3.42 -14.01 18.68
CA GLU A 357 4.03 -14.95 19.61
C GLU A 357 3.50 -16.38 19.47
N TYR A 358 2.36 -16.57 18.79
CA TYR A 358 1.80 -17.89 18.50
C TYR A 358 2.46 -18.55 17.29
N PHE A 359 3.40 -17.87 16.62
CA PHE A 359 4.11 -18.38 15.45
C PHE A 359 5.61 -18.50 15.71
N LYS A 360 6.20 -19.57 15.18
CA LYS A 360 7.65 -19.74 15.06
C LYS A 360 8.01 -20.13 13.63
N SER A 361 9.23 -19.84 13.19
CA SER A 361 9.75 -20.41 11.94
C SER A 361 9.79 -21.94 12.06
N ALA A 362 9.35 -22.65 11.03
CA ALA A 362 9.39 -24.09 10.99
C ALA A 362 10.82 -24.60 10.83
N THR A 363 11.21 -25.58 11.63
CA THR A 363 12.42 -26.37 11.37
C THR A 363 12.10 -27.38 10.27
N ILE A 364 12.78 -27.27 9.13
CA ILE A 364 12.58 -28.15 7.97
C ILE A 364 13.74 -29.15 7.89
N GLY A 365 13.44 -30.45 7.85
CA GLY A 365 14.45 -31.51 7.73
C GLY A 365 14.24 -32.38 6.50
N VAL A 366 15.30 -32.59 5.72
CA VAL A 366 15.32 -33.56 4.62
C VAL A 366 15.76 -34.91 5.17
N LEU A 367 14.85 -35.88 5.17
CA LEU A 367 15.09 -37.22 5.69
C LEU A 367 15.18 -38.20 4.51
N VAL A 368 16.37 -38.76 4.30
CA VAL A 368 16.68 -39.64 3.17
C VAL A 368 16.67 -41.08 3.66
N ALA A 369 15.66 -41.87 3.30
CA ALA A 369 15.62 -43.29 3.64
C ALA A 369 16.48 -44.11 2.66
N CYS A 370 17.45 -44.88 3.17
CA CYS A 370 18.29 -45.74 2.35
C CYS A 370 18.58 -47.06 3.08
N ARG A 371 18.64 -48.17 2.34
CA ARG A 371 19.08 -49.50 2.78
C ARG A 371 19.86 -50.17 1.64
N LEU A 372 20.81 -51.05 1.96
CA LEU A 372 21.60 -51.82 0.99
C LEU A 372 20.93 -53.10 0.51
N LYS A 373 19.98 -53.61 1.30
CA LYS A 373 19.15 -54.78 0.99
C LYS A 373 18.33 -54.55 -0.30
N SER A 374 18.85 -55.02 -1.43
CA SER A 374 18.22 -54.95 -2.74
C SER A 374 18.32 -56.28 -3.48
N ALA A 375 17.19 -56.79 -3.97
CA ALA A 375 17.13 -58.06 -4.69
C ALA A 375 17.47 -57.93 -6.19
N ARG A 376 17.06 -56.83 -6.84
CA ARG A 376 17.14 -56.64 -8.29
C ARG A 376 18.46 -56.01 -8.75
N CYS A 377 18.95 -55.03 -8.00
CA CYS A 377 20.26 -54.40 -8.20
C CYS A 377 20.98 -54.33 -6.86
N LYS A 378 21.83 -55.32 -6.56
CA LYS A 378 22.51 -55.46 -5.27
C LYS A 378 23.38 -54.24 -4.98
N ARG A 379 23.36 -53.76 -3.73
CA ARG A 379 24.19 -52.65 -3.23
C ARG A 379 24.09 -51.37 -4.09
N LYS A 380 22.94 -51.14 -4.72
CA LYS A 380 22.70 -50.03 -5.67
C LYS A 380 23.12 -48.65 -5.14
N ALA A 381 22.84 -48.37 -3.86
CA ALA A 381 23.11 -47.07 -3.25
C ALA A 381 24.60 -46.67 -3.25
N VAL A 382 25.51 -47.64 -3.11
CA VAL A 382 26.96 -47.41 -2.98
C VAL A 382 27.73 -47.60 -4.30
N ARG A 383 27.01 -47.84 -5.41
CA ARG A 383 27.63 -47.88 -6.73
C ARG A 383 27.93 -46.48 -7.21
N LYS A 384 29.07 -46.30 -7.89
CA LYS A 384 29.51 -45.00 -8.42
C LYS A 384 28.72 -44.59 -9.65
N LEU A 385 28.34 -43.31 -9.68
CA LEU A 385 27.79 -42.56 -10.80
C LEU A 385 28.76 -41.39 -11.07
N GLY A 386 29.79 -41.65 -11.89
CA GLY A 386 30.95 -40.76 -11.99
C GLY A 386 31.80 -40.77 -10.72
N ASP A 387 32.02 -39.60 -10.13
CA ASP A 387 32.89 -39.44 -8.94
C ASP A 387 32.19 -39.79 -7.62
N LEU A 388 30.87 -39.66 -7.56
CA LEU A 388 30.06 -39.89 -6.37
C LEU A 388 29.34 -41.23 -6.45
N THR A 389 29.03 -41.85 -5.32
CA THR A 389 28.06 -42.95 -5.26
C THR A 389 26.63 -42.44 -5.49
N SER A 390 25.71 -43.33 -5.86
CA SER A 390 24.29 -42.98 -6.06
C SER A 390 23.69 -42.27 -4.84
N ILE A 391 24.01 -42.72 -3.62
CA ILE A 391 23.52 -42.08 -2.40
C ILE A 391 24.19 -40.73 -2.15
N GLU A 392 25.50 -40.59 -2.42
CA GLU A 392 26.18 -39.30 -2.31
C GLU A 392 25.65 -38.28 -3.34
N GLN A 393 25.28 -38.74 -4.54
CA GLN A 393 24.62 -37.93 -5.55
C GLN A 393 23.24 -37.43 -5.06
N CYS A 394 22.41 -38.32 -4.50
CA CYS A 394 21.13 -37.95 -3.88
C CYS A 394 21.31 -36.92 -2.75
N LEU A 395 22.27 -37.17 -1.86
CA LEU A 395 22.56 -36.32 -0.71
C LEU A 395 23.09 -34.95 -1.12
N ARG A 396 23.91 -34.87 -2.19
CA ARG A 396 24.36 -33.60 -2.76
C ARG A 396 23.17 -32.72 -3.16
N ASN A 397 22.19 -33.27 -3.87
CA ASN A 397 21.01 -32.53 -4.27
C ASN A 397 20.17 -32.13 -3.06
N CYS A 398 20.01 -33.01 -2.07
CA CYS A 398 19.35 -32.66 -0.80
C CYS A 398 20.03 -31.49 -0.08
N CYS A 399 21.37 -31.44 -0.05
CA CYS A 399 22.13 -30.35 0.55
C CYS A 399 21.99 -29.02 -0.18
N SER A 400 21.54 -29.02 -1.44
CA SER A 400 21.28 -27.78 -2.20
C SER A 400 19.88 -27.21 -1.97
N MET A 401 19.01 -27.89 -1.21
CA MET A 401 17.68 -27.40 -0.83
C MET A 401 17.82 -26.28 0.22
N THR A 402 17.81 -25.03 -0.25
CA THR A 402 18.17 -23.85 0.57
C THR A 402 17.27 -23.59 1.79
N ARG A 403 16.04 -24.10 1.78
CA ARG A 403 15.07 -23.97 2.88
C ARG A 403 15.20 -25.06 3.95
N ALA A 404 15.99 -26.11 3.70
CA ALA A 404 16.22 -27.18 4.65
C ALA A 404 17.24 -26.75 5.71
N HIS A 405 16.95 -27.05 6.98
CA HIS A 405 17.85 -26.80 8.10
C HIS A 405 18.76 -28.01 8.38
N HIS A 406 18.26 -29.20 8.07
CA HIS A 406 18.94 -30.47 8.31
C HIS A 406 18.79 -31.40 7.11
N VAL A 407 19.85 -32.13 6.77
CA VAL A 407 19.81 -33.28 5.84
C VAL A 407 20.33 -34.49 6.61
N VAL A 408 19.54 -35.56 6.67
CA VAL A 408 19.86 -36.75 7.46
C VAL A 408 19.67 -38.00 6.62
N LEU A 409 20.73 -38.81 6.55
CA LEU A 409 20.68 -40.16 6.00
C LEU A 409 20.12 -41.12 7.07
N CYS A 410 18.95 -41.69 6.82
CA CYS A 410 18.25 -42.59 7.72
C CYS A 410 18.34 -44.04 7.19
N THR A 411 19.06 -44.90 7.91
CA THR A 411 19.26 -46.32 7.54
C THR A 411 18.82 -47.28 8.66
N SER A 412 18.90 -48.59 8.44
CA SER A 412 18.57 -49.57 9.49
C SER A 412 19.75 -49.87 10.41
N THR A 413 19.46 -50.53 11.53
CA THR A 413 20.44 -51.07 12.48
C THR A 413 21.04 -52.42 12.04
N THR A 414 20.72 -52.93 10.84
CA THR A 414 21.31 -54.17 10.34
C THR A 414 22.80 -54.01 10.03
N GLU A 415 23.58 -55.09 10.18
CA GLU A 415 25.04 -55.05 9.93
C GLU A 415 25.37 -54.70 8.48
N GLU A 416 24.57 -55.17 7.51
CA GLU A 416 24.76 -54.85 6.09
C GLU A 416 24.69 -53.32 5.86
N ASP A 417 23.74 -52.65 6.50
CA ASP A 417 23.48 -51.23 6.33
C ASP A 417 24.47 -50.31 7.05
N ALA A 418 25.31 -50.84 7.96
CA ALA A 418 26.26 -50.05 8.74
C ALA A 418 27.30 -49.32 7.85
N GLU A 419 27.61 -49.90 6.68
CA GLU A 419 28.54 -49.31 5.71
C GLU A 419 28.07 -47.95 5.16
N LEU A 420 26.75 -47.69 5.15
CA LEU A 420 26.18 -46.43 4.62
C LEU A 420 26.68 -45.19 5.38
N SER A 421 27.17 -45.35 6.62
CA SER A 421 27.79 -44.27 7.40
C SER A 421 29.01 -43.63 6.69
N GLY A 422 29.68 -44.40 5.82
CA GLY A 422 30.83 -43.97 5.04
C GLY A 422 30.51 -43.22 3.75
N TYR A 423 29.26 -43.28 3.26
CA TYR A 423 28.84 -42.70 1.98
C TYR A 423 27.97 -41.46 2.17
N ARG A 424 28.55 -40.46 2.86
CA ARG A 424 27.89 -39.18 3.13
C ARG A 424 28.55 -38.09 2.30
N TYR A 425 27.75 -37.43 1.46
CA TYR A 425 28.19 -36.24 0.74
C TYR A 425 28.54 -35.13 1.76
N ASN A 426 29.83 -34.79 1.87
CA ASN A 426 30.35 -33.92 2.94
C ASN A 426 29.87 -34.38 4.34
N SER A 427 30.67 -35.21 4.99
CA SER A 427 30.34 -35.86 6.28
C SER A 427 29.97 -34.90 7.43
N SER A 428 30.28 -33.60 7.31
CA SER A 428 29.87 -32.55 8.26
C SER A 428 28.49 -31.94 7.97
N ALA A 429 28.02 -32.00 6.72
CA ALA A 429 26.76 -31.42 6.28
C ALA A 429 25.58 -32.40 6.39
N VAL A 430 25.87 -33.71 6.35
CA VAL A 430 24.85 -34.76 6.38
C VAL A 430 24.89 -35.53 7.70
N GLY A 431 23.80 -35.42 8.47
CA GLY A 431 23.55 -36.22 9.65
C GLY A 431 23.34 -37.70 9.29
N PHE A 432 23.51 -38.58 10.27
CA PHE A 432 23.34 -40.02 10.09
C PHE A 432 22.52 -40.59 11.24
N HIS A 433 21.52 -41.41 10.92
CA HIS A 433 20.68 -42.07 11.92
C HIS A 433 20.41 -43.52 11.52
N GLN A 434 20.52 -44.43 12.50
CA GLN A 434 20.15 -45.83 12.35
C GLN A 434 18.94 -46.11 13.24
N GLY A 435 17.94 -46.79 12.67
CA GLY A 435 16.72 -47.15 13.40
C GLY A 435 16.15 -48.49 12.93
N ASP A 436 14.88 -48.71 13.23
CA ASP A 436 14.19 -49.96 12.92
C ASP A 436 14.25 -50.31 11.41
N PRO A 437 14.56 -51.57 11.05
CA PRO A 437 14.66 -51.98 9.65
C PRO A 437 13.34 -51.92 8.88
N GLU A 438 12.20 -52.11 9.55
CA GLU A 438 10.88 -52.22 8.93
C GLU A 438 9.96 -51.02 9.28
N ASP A 439 10.12 -50.39 10.45
CA ASP A 439 9.40 -49.15 10.81
C ASP A 439 10.16 -47.88 10.41
N VAL A 440 10.02 -47.49 9.14
CA VAL A 440 10.58 -46.27 8.56
C VAL A 440 10.00 -45.00 9.19
N ILE A 441 8.71 -45.01 9.55
CA ILE A 441 8.06 -43.85 10.17
C ILE A 441 8.66 -43.62 11.56
N TRP A 442 8.79 -44.67 12.38
CA TRP A 442 9.42 -44.55 13.69
C TRP A 442 10.85 -44.03 13.58
N ARG A 443 11.64 -44.59 12.65
CA ARG A 443 13.01 -44.14 12.37
C ARG A 443 13.09 -42.65 12.00
N TYR A 444 12.11 -42.12 11.26
CA TYR A 444 12.03 -40.68 11.01
C TYR A 444 11.63 -39.89 12.27
N LEU A 445 10.67 -40.39 13.04
CA LEU A 445 10.21 -39.74 14.27
C LEU A 445 11.32 -39.60 15.33
N GLU A 446 12.25 -40.55 15.39
CA GLU A 446 13.46 -40.44 16.23
C GLU A 446 14.28 -39.19 15.85
N VAL A 447 14.56 -39.00 14.55
CA VAL A 447 15.30 -37.82 14.05
C VAL A 447 14.50 -36.54 14.28
N VAL A 448 13.20 -36.57 13.99
CA VAL A 448 12.28 -35.45 14.18
C VAL A 448 12.32 -34.94 15.62
N ARG A 449 12.29 -35.84 16.60
CA ARG A 449 12.33 -35.48 18.03
C ARG A 449 13.68 -34.93 18.45
N GLN A 450 14.77 -35.53 17.98
CA GLN A 450 16.14 -35.09 18.28
C GLN A 450 16.41 -33.68 17.75
N LEU A 451 16.00 -33.41 16.51
CA LEU A 451 16.27 -32.15 15.81
C LEU A 451 15.11 -31.14 15.89
N LYS A 452 14.00 -31.51 16.54
CA LYS A 452 12.78 -30.70 16.66
C LYS A 452 12.27 -30.23 15.29
N ILE A 453 12.26 -31.14 14.32
CA ILE A 453 11.75 -30.90 12.96
C ILE A 453 10.24 -30.72 13.01
N ASP A 454 9.73 -29.68 12.35
CA ASP A 454 8.29 -29.44 12.21
C ASP A 454 7.76 -29.95 10.86
N VAL A 455 8.59 -29.86 9.82
CA VAL A 455 8.25 -30.24 8.44
C VAL A 455 9.35 -31.11 7.85
N ILE A 456 8.96 -32.24 7.28
CA ILE A 456 9.85 -33.27 6.74
C ILE A 456 9.77 -33.21 5.22
N VAL A 457 10.93 -33.12 4.56
CA VAL A 457 11.07 -33.42 3.14
C VAL A 457 11.53 -34.87 3.04
N ARG A 458 10.63 -35.77 2.67
CA ARG A 458 10.92 -37.19 2.51
C ARG A 458 11.57 -37.43 1.16
N VAL A 459 12.75 -38.04 1.18
CA VAL A 459 13.48 -38.48 -0.02
C VAL A 459 13.84 -39.97 0.12
N THR A 460 13.84 -40.70 -0.99
CA THR A 460 14.30 -42.09 -1.03
C THR A 460 15.69 -42.16 -1.67
N GLY A 461 16.61 -42.90 -1.06
CA GLY A 461 18.03 -42.92 -1.45
C GLY A 461 18.33 -43.57 -2.80
N ASP A 462 17.32 -44.15 -3.44
CA ASP A 462 17.34 -44.70 -4.79
C ASP A 462 16.98 -43.67 -5.88
N ASN A 463 16.79 -42.41 -5.50
CA ASN A 463 16.51 -41.30 -6.41
C ASN A 463 17.72 -40.33 -6.45
N PRO A 464 18.78 -40.64 -7.22
CA PRO A 464 20.00 -39.84 -7.23
C PRO A 464 19.79 -38.39 -7.68
N PHE A 465 18.79 -38.12 -8.52
CA PHE A 465 18.52 -36.80 -9.10
C PHE A 465 17.24 -36.14 -8.55
N VAL A 466 17.03 -36.24 -7.24
CA VAL A 466 15.96 -35.48 -6.56
C VAL A 466 16.09 -33.97 -6.83
N SER A 467 14.96 -33.28 -6.98
CA SER A 467 14.88 -31.89 -7.47
C SER A 467 14.85 -30.84 -6.34
N PRO A 468 15.89 -30.02 -6.17
CA PRO A 468 15.86 -28.91 -5.21
C PRO A 468 14.79 -27.86 -5.57
N GLU A 469 14.55 -27.60 -6.85
CA GLU A 469 13.57 -26.62 -7.31
C GLU A 469 12.15 -27.06 -7.01
N MET A 470 11.86 -28.36 -7.17
CA MET A 470 10.57 -28.92 -6.81
C MET A 470 10.35 -28.85 -5.30
N CYS A 471 11.39 -29.05 -4.48
CA CYS A 471 11.30 -28.90 -3.03
C CYS A 471 10.77 -27.51 -2.64
N ASP A 472 11.31 -26.45 -3.23
CA ASP A 472 10.89 -25.08 -2.92
C ASP A 472 9.43 -24.81 -3.29
N LEU A 473 8.99 -25.27 -4.48
CA LEU A 473 7.61 -25.17 -4.94
C LEU A 473 6.64 -25.92 -4.02
N LEU A 474 7.00 -27.16 -3.64
CA LEU A 474 6.17 -27.98 -2.76
C LEU A 474 6.12 -27.41 -1.35
N LEU A 475 7.22 -26.91 -0.80
CA LEU A 475 7.26 -26.25 0.52
C LEU A 475 6.40 -24.98 0.52
N GLU A 476 6.52 -24.13 -0.50
CA GLU A 476 5.70 -22.93 -0.62
C GLU A 476 4.20 -23.27 -0.62
N SER A 477 3.80 -24.23 -1.45
CA SER A 477 2.41 -24.67 -1.51
C SER A 477 1.96 -25.36 -0.21
N HIS A 478 2.83 -26.16 0.43
CA HIS A 478 2.55 -26.82 1.71
C HIS A 478 2.17 -25.82 2.80
N PHE A 479 2.97 -24.76 2.96
CA PHE A 479 2.69 -23.72 3.96
C PHE A 479 1.48 -22.87 3.61
N ARG A 480 1.30 -22.51 2.32
CA ARG A 480 0.15 -21.72 1.86
C ARG A 480 -1.17 -22.44 2.10
N GLU A 481 -1.23 -23.72 1.76
CA GLU A 481 -2.43 -24.54 1.95
C GLU A 481 -2.59 -25.04 3.40
N GLY A 482 -1.59 -24.80 4.26
CA GLY A 482 -1.58 -25.34 5.62
C GLY A 482 -1.71 -26.87 5.64
N ALA A 483 -1.09 -27.55 4.68
CA ALA A 483 -1.25 -28.97 4.42
C ALA A 483 -0.51 -29.86 5.44
N ASP A 484 -0.98 -31.10 5.61
CA ASP A 484 -0.26 -32.12 6.38
C ASP A 484 0.66 -32.96 5.50
N TYR A 485 0.27 -33.12 4.24
CA TYR A 485 0.98 -33.88 3.22
C TYR A 485 0.89 -33.13 1.90
N THR A 486 2.05 -32.88 1.28
CA THR A 486 2.15 -32.29 -0.04
C THR A 486 3.02 -33.15 -0.95
N ALA A 487 2.54 -33.40 -2.16
CA ALA A 487 3.29 -34.12 -3.19
C ALA A 487 3.09 -33.46 -4.56
N PRO A 488 4.01 -33.66 -5.51
CA PRO A 488 3.76 -33.27 -6.89
C PRO A 488 2.61 -34.11 -7.45
N ARG A 489 1.76 -33.49 -8.28
CA ARG A 489 0.67 -34.19 -8.98
C ARG A 489 1.19 -34.98 -10.18
N GLU A 490 2.16 -34.39 -10.88
CA GLU A 490 2.85 -34.95 -12.03
C GLU A 490 4.35 -34.63 -11.94
N GLY A 491 5.17 -35.32 -12.73
CA GLY A 491 6.63 -35.10 -12.76
C GLY A 491 7.38 -36.37 -13.15
N ALA A 492 8.65 -36.21 -13.53
CA ALA A 492 9.52 -37.35 -13.77
C ALA A 492 9.68 -38.19 -12.49
N ILE A 493 9.46 -39.49 -12.60
CA ILE A 493 9.56 -40.39 -11.45
C ILE A 493 11.02 -40.39 -10.97
N GLY A 494 11.23 -40.23 -9.68
CA GLY A 494 12.57 -40.20 -9.09
C GLY A 494 13.22 -38.82 -9.01
N THR A 495 12.56 -37.76 -9.49
CA THR A 495 12.96 -36.37 -9.19
C THR A 495 12.13 -35.76 -8.05
N GLY A 496 10.94 -36.30 -7.80
CA GLY A 496 10.01 -35.82 -6.78
C GLY A 496 10.34 -36.21 -5.34
N MET A 497 9.68 -35.52 -4.42
CA MET A 497 9.72 -35.76 -2.97
C MET A 497 8.34 -35.46 -2.38
N GLU A 498 8.17 -35.81 -1.11
CA GLU A 498 6.95 -35.54 -0.37
C GLU A 498 7.27 -34.62 0.82
N ILE A 499 6.41 -33.64 1.06
CA ILE A 499 6.50 -32.75 2.22
C ILE A 499 5.46 -33.19 3.23
N VAL A 500 5.89 -33.46 4.45
CA VAL A 500 5.04 -34.02 5.50
C VAL A 500 5.20 -33.23 6.78
N SER A 501 4.10 -32.83 7.39
CA SER A 501 4.13 -32.26 8.73
C SER A 501 4.53 -33.33 9.75
N ALA A 502 5.50 -33.03 10.62
CA ALA A 502 5.98 -33.96 11.65
C ALA A 502 4.84 -34.48 12.54
N ARG A 503 3.91 -33.59 12.92
CA ARG A 503 2.72 -33.92 13.70
C ARG A 503 1.86 -35.02 13.05
N ALA A 504 1.82 -35.06 11.72
CA ALA A 504 0.99 -35.99 10.98
C ALA A 504 1.58 -37.40 11.04
N LEU A 505 2.91 -37.54 10.97
CA LEU A 505 3.59 -38.81 11.22
C LEU A 505 3.48 -39.24 12.69
N GLU A 506 3.60 -38.31 13.63
CA GLU A 506 3.40 -38.61 15.06
C GLU A 506 2.01 -39.18 15.33
N HIS A 507 0.99 -38.61 14.69
CA HIS A 507 -0.37 -39.13 14.78
C HIS A 507 -0.52 -40.52 14.17
N ILE A 508 0.02 -40.75 12.96
CA ILE A 508 -0.01 -42.09 12.33
C ILE A 508 0.57 -43.12 13.28
N HIS A 509 1.78 -42.87 13.81
CA HIS A 509 2.45 -43.79 14.71
C HIS A 509 1.69 -43.97 16.04
N ALA A 510 1.11 -42.90 16.59
CA ALA A 510 0.33 -42.97 17.83
C ALA A 510 -0.95 -43.82 17.69
N VAL A 511 -1.62 -43.74 16.54
CA VAL A 511 -2.86 -44.49 16.27
C VAL A 511 -2.57 -45.94 15.89
N THR A 512 -1.49 -46.23 15.18
CA THR A 512 -1.17 -47.59 14.73
C THR A 512 -0.41 -48.41 15.77
N GLY A 513 0.34 -47.79 16.69
CA GLY A 513 1.18 -48.48 17.67
C GLY A 513 2.40 -49.20 17.07
N GLY A 514 2.72 -48.90 15.80
CA GLY A 514 3.77 -49.52 14.99
C GLY A 514 3.33 -49.60 13.53
N ALA A 515 3.96 -48.81 12.65
CA ALA A 515 3.45 -48.60 11.29
C ALA A 515 3.89 -49.73 10.35
N GLN A 516 2.98 -50.67 10.08
CA GLN A 516 3.20 -51.72 9.09
C GLN A 516 3.37 -51.11 7.70
N TYR A 517 4.27 -51.68 6.89
CA TYR A 517 4.53 -51.20 5.52
C TYR A 517 4.90 -49.71 5.44
N SER A 518 5.50 -49.15 6.49
CA SER A 518 5.87 -47.73 6.58
C SER A 518 6.88 -47.28 5.52
N GLU A 519 7.54 -48.21 4.81
CA GLU A 519 8.30 -47.89 3.59
C GLU A 519 7.41 -47.28 2.48
N TYR A 520 6.12 -47.58 2.49
CA TYR A 520 5.08 -47.03 1.63
C TYR A 520 4.25 -45.95 2.34
N MET A 521 4.88 -45.12 3.19
CA MET A 521 4.18 -44.13 4.04
C MET A 521 3.20 -43.21 3.32
N THR A 522 3.39 -42.93 2.03
CA THR A 522 2.43 -42.25 1.15
C THR A 522 1.00 -42.76 1.32
N TRP A 523 0.82 -44.09 1.44
CA TRP A 523 -0.48 -44.74 1.56
C TRP A 523 -1.23 -44.38 2.85
N TYR A 524 -0.52 -44.13 3.96
CA TYR A 524 -1.15 -43.61 5.18
C TYR A 524 -1.77 -42.23 5.00
N PHE A 525 -1.29 -41.42 4.05
CA PHE A 525 -1.91 -40.12 3.75
C PHE A 525 -3.04 -40.26 2.75
N VAL A 526 -2.77 -40.88 1.59
CA VAL A 526 -3.75 -40.94 0.50
C VAL A 526 -4.98 -41.76 0.83
N ASN A 527 -4.86 -42.76 1.71
CA ASN A 527 -6.00 -43.55 2.17
C ASN A 527 -6.80 -42.88 3.28
N ASN A 528 -6.37 -41.74 3.82
CA ASN A 528 -7.01 -41.06 4.94
C ASN A 528 -7.21 -39.54 4.67
N PRO A 529 -7.85 -39.15 3.56
CA PRO A 529 -8.12 -37.73 3.26
C PRO A 529 -9.12 -37.08 4.24
N ASP A 530 -9.83 -37.89 5.02
CA ASP A 530 -10.67 -37.50 6.14
C ASP A 530 -9.87 -37.17 7.42
N CYS A 531 -8.61 -37.62 7.51
CA CYS A 531 -7.73 -37.33 8.65
C CYS A 531 -6.70 -36.25 8.34
N PHE A 532 -6.23 -36.14 7.10
CA PHE A 532 -5.12 -35.26 6.73
C PHE A 532 -5.50 -34.26 5.65
N ARG A 533 -4.97 -33.04 5.73
CA ARG A 533 -5.07 -32.07 4.62
C ARG A 533 -4.04 -32.42 3.55
N LEU A 534 -4.50 -33.02 2.45
CA LEU A 534 -3.67 -33.42 1.32
C LEU A 534 -3.57 -32.29 0.28
N ASN A 535 -2.37 -32.05 -0.22
CA ASN A 535 -2.10 -31.08 -1.27
C ASN A 535 -1.31 -31.73 -2.42
N PHE A 536 -1.84 -31.64 -3.64
CA PHE A 536 -1.20 -32.18 -4.84
C PHE A 536 -0.92 -31.06 -5.83
N VAL A 537 0.37 -30.70 -5.91
CA VAL A 537 0.83 -29.48 -6.57
C VAL A 537 1.05 -29.75 -8.05
N PRO A 538 0.37 -29.03 -8.96
CA PRO A 538 0.72 -29.09 -10.36
C PRO A 538 2.08 -28.44 -10.58
N LEU A 539 2.94 -29.10 -11.35
CA LEU A 539 4.29 -28.61 -11.59
C LEU A 539 4.36 -27.75 -12.87
N PRO A 540 5.34 -26.83 -12.96
CA PRO A 540 5.68 -26.19 -14.23
C PRO A 540 5.96 -27.24 -15.31
N ALA A 541 5.49 -26.98 -16.53
CA ALA A 541 5.52 -27.95 -17.64
C ALA A 541 6.95 -28.42 -17.98
N GLU A 542 7.97 -27.60 -17.71
CA GLU A 542 9.37 -27.96 -17.91
C GLU A 542 9.90 -29.02 -16.94
N LEU A 543 9.22 -29.26 -15.81
CA LEU A 543 9.56 -30.32 -14.84
C LEU A 543 8.77 -31.62 -15.08
N CYS A 544 7.84 -31.63 -16.04
CA CYS A 544 6.95 -32.74 -16.32
C CYS A 544 7.43 -33.56 -17.51
N ARG A 545 7.99 -34.76 -17.26
CA ARG A 545 8.39 -35.73 -18.28
C ARG A 545 8.02 -37.13 -17.86
N ASP A 546 7.72 -38.01 -18.81
CA ASP A 546 7.49 -39.43 -18.57
C ASP A 546 8.83 -40.20 -18.54
N TYR A 547 9.73 -39.78 -17.64
CA TYR A 547 11.03 -40.40 -17.45
C TYR A 547 11.09 -41.15 -16.12
N ARG A 548 11.79 -42.27 -16.12
CA ARG A 548 12.06 -43.07 -14.92
C ARG A 548 13.48 -42.85 -14.42
N LEU A 549 13.62 -41.95 -13.45
CA LEU A 549 14.87 -41.58 -12.80
C LEU A 549 14.97 -42.18 -11.39
N THR A 550 14.65 -43.47 -11.28
CA THR A 550 14.81 -44.26 -10.05
C THR A 550 15.81 -45.39 -10.30
N LEU A 551 16.70 -45.67 -9.35
CA LEU A 551 17.67 -46.76 -9.46
C LEU A 551 17.13 -48.03 -8.81
N ASP A 552 16.67 -49.01 -9.57
CA ASP A 552 16.21 -50.32 -9.04
C ASP A 552 16.77 -51.53 -9.79
N TYR A 553 17.00 -51.37 -11.10
CA TYR A 553 17.46 -52.39 -12.02
C TYR A 553 18.87 -52.06 -12.51
N GLU A 554 19.56 -53.05 -13.07
CA GLU A 554 20.89 -52.84 -13.66
C GLU A 554 20.84 -51.85 -14.82
N GLU A 555 19.76 -51.88 -15.60
CA GLU A 555 19.53 -50.97 -16.72
C GLU A 555 19.37 -49.50 -16.26
N ASP A 556 18.83 -49.27 -15.06
CA ASP A 556 18.78 -47.94 -14.46
C ASP A 556 20.18 -47.43 -14.13
N TYR A 557 21.02 -48.30 -13.57
CA TYR A 557 22.40 -47.97 -13.26
C TYR A 557 23.17 -47.58 -14.51
N GLN A 558 23.03 -48.38 -15.57
CA GLN A 558 23.66 -48.11 -16.87
C GLN A 558 23.18 -46.77 -17.44
N MET A 559 21.87 -46.52 -17.42
CA MET A 559 21.29 -45.25 -17.86
C MET A 559 21.87 -44.07 -17.08
N PHE A 560 21.95 -44.16 -15.75
CA PHE A 560 22.54 -43.11 -14.93
C PHE A 560 24.02 -42.89 -15.17
N CYS A 561 24.80 -43.95 -15.41
CA CYS A 561 26.20 -43.80 -15.81
C CYS A 561 26.32 -43.01 -17.12
N THR A 562 25.53 -43.38 -18.14
CA THR A 562 25.51 -42.67 -19.43
C THR A 562 25.05 -41.21 -19.28
N LEU A 563 24.03 -40.96 -18.45
CA LEU A 563 23.56 -39.61 -18.14
C LEU A 563 24.66 -38.77 -17.49
N VAL A 564 25.32 -39.27 -16.43
CA VAL A 564 26.38 -38.54 -15.73
C VAL A 564 27.56 -38.27 -16.65
N GLU A 565 28.02 -39.25 -17.41
CA GLU A 565 29.10 -39.08 -18.39
C GLU A 565 28.75 -38.08 -19.49
N GLY A 566 27.49 -38.08 -19.95
CA GLY A 566 26.95 -37.14 -20.93
C GLY A 566 26.97 -35.70 -20.42
N LEU A 567 26.35 -35.47 -19.25
CA LEU A 567 26.37 -34.18 -18.57
C LEU A 567 27.82 -33.71 -18.30
N GLN A 568 28.72 -34.64 -18.01
CA GLN A 568 30.14 -34.35 -17.82
C GLN A 568 30.84 -33.85 -19.09
N ARG A 569 30.64 -34.55 -20.19
CA ARG A 569 31.23 -34.23 -21.49
C ARG A 569 30.81 -32.86 -22.00
N GLU A 570 29.56 -32.48 -21.79
CA GLU A 570 29.00 -31.20 -22.23
C GLU A 570 29.37 -30.02 -21.34
N LYS A 571 30.23 -30.24 -20.32
CA LYS A 571 30.56 -29.25 -19.28
C LYS A 571 29.32 -28.71 -18.55
N LYS A 572 28.24 -29.49 -18.52
CA LYS A 572 27.03 -29.23 -17.73
C LYS A 572 27.16 -29.78 -16.29
N ILE A 573 28.38 -30.03 -15.80
CA ILE A 573 28.65 -30.77 -14.54
C ILE A 573 28.11 -30.08 -13.29
N ASP A 574 28.13 -28.75 -13.28
CA ASP A 574 27.55 -27.94 -12.20
C ASP A 574 26.00 -28.02 -12.15
N HIS A 575 25.37 -28.77 -13.07
CA HIS A 575 23.92 -28.91 -13.23
C HIS A 575 23.34 -30.27 -12.80
N THR A 576 24.09 -31.14 -12.12
CA THR A 576 23.52 -32.38 -11.56
C THR A 576 22.52 -32.13 -10.41
N GLY A 577 22.55 -30.93 -9.82
CA GLY A 577 21.52 -30.41 -8.91
C GLY A 577 20.47 -29.53 -9.60
N ASP A 578 20.56 -29.35 -10.93
CA ASP A 578 19.59 -28.60 -11.74
C ASP A 578 18.72 -29.59 -12.51
N THR A 579 17.51 -29.80 -12.01
CA THR A 579 16.60 -30.79 -12.57
C THR A 579 16.23 -30.45 -14.01
N ARG A 580 16.12 -29.16 -14.35
CA ARG A 580 15.75 -28.73 -15.70
C ARG A 580 16.85 -29.08 -16.69
N ALA A 581 18.11 -28.90 -16.32
CA ALA A 581 19.24 -29.29 -17.16
C ALA A 581 19.30 -30.82 -17.38
N VAL A 582 19.01 -31.61 -16.34
CA VAL A 582 18.91 -33.08 -16.46
C VAL A 582 17.80 -33.47 -17.44
N LEU A 583 16.61 -32.89 -17.30
CA LEU A 583 15.49 -33.18 -18.19
C LEU A 583 15.77 -32.70 -19.63
N ALA A 584 16.36 -31.52 -19.81
CA ALA A 584 16.73 -31.00 -21.13
C ALA A 584 17.77 -31.88 -21.83
N PHE A 585 18.77 -32.38 -21.11
CA PHE A 585 19.72 -33.34 -21.65
C PHE A 585 19.00 -34.63 -22.10
N LEU A 586 18.08 -35.16 -21.29
CA LEU A 586 17.32 -36.35 -21.67
C LEU A 586 16.38 -36.11 -22.86
N ASP A 587 15.81 -34.91 -22.99
CA ASP A 587 15.03 -34.50 -24.16
C ASP A 587 15.89 -34.50 -25.45
N GLU A 588 17.17 -34.10 -25.35
CA GLU A 588 18.16 -34.11 -26.44
C GLU A 588 18.73 -35.52 -26.73
N HIS A 589 18.66 -36.43 -25.77
CA HIS A 589 19.26 -37.77 -25.79
C HIS A 589 18.23 -38.89 -25.52
N PRO A 590 17.23 -39.10 -26.39
CA PRO A 590 16.18 -40.09 -26.19
C PRO A 590 16.71 -41.53 -26.11
N GLU A 591 17.89 -41.81 -26.68
CA GLU A 591 18.58 -43.09 -26.55
C GLU A 591 18.91 -43.44 -25.10
N VAL A 592 19.21 -42.44 -24.26
CA VAL A 592 19.52 -42.64 -22.83
C VAL A 592 18.26 -43.01 -22.07
N VAL A 593 17.15 -42.31 -22.30
CA VAL A 593 15.84 -42.61 -21.71
C VAL A 593 15.37 -44.01 -22.10
N SER A 594 15.63 -44.43 -23.34
CA SER A 594 15.16 -45.72 -23.85
C SER A 594 15.73 -46.93 -23.08
N MET A 595 16.90 -46.79 -22.45
CA MET A 595 17.65 -47.85 -21.76
C MET A 595 16.85 -48.55 -20.66
N ASN A 596 15.99 -47.81 -19.95
CA ASN A 596 15.19 -48.36 -18.85
C ASN A 596 13.66 -48.21 -19.03
N SER A 597 13.23 -47.74 -20.20
CA SER A 597 11.80 -47.47 -20.53
C SER A 597 10.86 -48.67 -20.34
N GLN A 598 11.37 -49.90 -20.47
CA GLN A 598 10.58 -51.13 -20.35
C GLN A 598 10.38 -51.61 -18.89
N LYS A 599 10.96 -50.91 -17.90
CA LYS A 599 10.91 -51.32 -16.49
C LYS A 599 9.70 -50.72 -15.79
N VAL A 600 9.08 -51.52 -14.92
CA VAL A 600 7.91 -51.12 -14.13
C VAL A 600 8.23 -51.01 -12.63
N LEU A 601 7.48 -50.14 -11.96
CA LEU A 601 7.51 -49.97 -10.51
C LEU A 601 6.64 -51.02 -9.83
N LYS A 602 7.23 -51.80 -8.90
CA LYS A 602 6.53 -52.93 -8.26
C LYS A 602 5.26 -52.49 -7.55
N TRP A 603 5.31 -51.40 -6.78
CA TRP A 603 4.18 -50.88 -6.02
C TRP A 603 3.05 -50.32 -6.89
N ALA A 604 3.31 -50.01 -8.16
CA ALA A 604 2.30 -49.52 -9.10
C ALA A 604 1.61 -50.66 -9.87
N THR A 605 2.28 -51.80 -10.04
CA THR A 605 1.77 -52.91 -10.87
C THR A 605 1.33 -54.14 -10.09
N ASP A 606 1.78 -54.31 -8.84
CA ASP A 606 1.47 -55.45 -7.99
C ASP A 606 0.12 -55.24 -7.26
N LYS A 607 -0.93 -55.85 -7.80
CA LYS A 607 -2.30 -55.70 -7.28
C LYS A 607 -2.47 -56.22 -5.85
N GLU A 608 -1.76 -57.29 -5.48
CA GLU A 608 -1.86 -57.88 -4.13
C GLU A 608 -1.21 -56.96 -3.10
N LEU A 609 -0.05 -56.39 -3.44
CA LEU A 609 0.58 -55.38 -2.61
C LEU A 609 -0.31 -54.14 -2.45
N ILE A 610 -0.89 -53.62 -3.53
CA ILE A 610 -1.80 -52.46 -3.47
C ILE A 610 -3.00 -52.74 -2.56
N ALA A 611 -3.65 -53.91 -2.70
CA ALA A 611 -4.77 -54.30 -1.85
C ALA A 611 -4.35 -54.35 -0.37
N THR A 612 -3.19 -54.93 -0.10
CA THR A 612 -2.61 -54.99 1.25
C THR A 612 -2.34 -53.61 1.82
N LEU A 613 -1.73 -52.71 1.04
CA LEU A 613 -1.45 -51.34 1.47
C LEU A 613 -2.74 -50.57 1.77
N ASN A 614 -3.76 -50.70 0.92
CA ASN A 614 -5.08 -50.10 1.15
C ASN A 614 -5.70 -50.54 2.48
N GLU A 615 -5.65 -51.83 2.78
CA GLU A 615 -6.19 -52.38 4.03
C GLU A 615 -5.37 -51.91 5.24
N LYS A 616 -4.05 -52.06 5.20
CA LYS A 616 -3.17 -51.88 6.37
C LYS A 616 -2.87 -50.43 6.72
N THR A 617 -3.08 -49.50 5.79
CA THR A 617 -2.76 -48.07 6.01
C THR A 617 -4.00 -47.19 6.23
N ARG A 618 -5.21 -47.74 6.20
CA ARG A 618 -6.42 -47.02 6.61
C ARG A 618 -6.46 -46.85 8.13
N LEU A 619 -6.64 -45.62 8.60
CA LEU A 619 -6.74 -45.27 10.01
C LEU A 619 -8.19 -45.29 10.49
N THR A 620 -8.40 -45.67 11.75
CA THR A 620 -9.73 -45.73 12.39
C THR A 620 -10.04 -44.51 13.25
N ALA A 621 -9.08 -43.61 13.48
CA ALA A 621 -9.23 -42.42 14.31
C ALA A 621 -8.96 -41.13 13.49
N MET A 622 -9.77 -40.09 13.72
CA MET A 622 -9.62 -38.79 13.07
C MET A 622 -8.61 -37.91 13.80
N LEU A 623 -7.80 -37.18 13.03
CA LEU A 623 -6.88 -36.15 13.50
C LEU A 623 -7.58 -34.82 13.77
N HIS A 624 -8.70 -34.57 13.09
CA HIS A 624 -9.43 -33.31 13.12
C HIS A 624 -10.94 -33.55 13.26
N PRO A 625 -11.59 -33.03 14.33
CA PRO A 625 -13.03 -32.88 14.34
C PRO A 625 -13.40 -31.70 13.42
N GLY A 626 -13.35 -31.91 12.11
CA GLY A 626 -13.92 -31.00 11.13
C GLY A 626 -15.46 -31.04 11.16
N PRO A 627 -16.16 -30.02 10.64
CA PRO A 627 -17.61 -30.00 10.65
C PRO A 627 -18.19 -31.23 9.91
N PRO A 628 -19.41 -31.68 10.25
CA PRO A 628 -20.07 -32.74 9.51
C PRO A 628 -20.18 -32.33 8.04
N ARG A 629 -19.89 -33.27 7.14
CA ARG A 629 -19.88 -33.10 5.67
C ARG A 629 -21.22 -32.68 5.03
N GLN A 630 -22.20 -32.20 5.79
CA GLN A 630 -23.57 -32.01 5.34
C GLN A 630 -23.91 -30.66 4.68
N ALA A 631 -22.97 -29.73 4.48
CA ALA A 631 -23.30 -28.43 3.89
C ALA A 631 -22.72 -28.15 2.50
N TRP A 632 -21.91 -29.05 1.92
CA TRP A 632 -21.25 -28.81 0.63
C TRP A 632 -21.27 -30.01 -0.34
N GLN A 633 -21.99 -31.09 -0.02
CA GLN A 633 -21.95 -32.35 -0.78
C GLN A 633 -23.28 -32.72 -1.44
N GLU A 634 -23.78 -31.89 -2.36
CA GLU A 634 -24.73 -32.39 -3.38
C GLU A 634 -24.18 -32.33 -4.81
N ALA A 635 -22.99 -31.75 -5.02
CA ALA A 635 -22.32 -31.76 -6.33
C ALA A 635 -21.05 -32.65 -6.38
N ASP A 636 -20.45 -32.99 -5.24
CA ASP A 636 -19.09 -33.55 -5.19
C ASP A 636 -18.98 -35.04 -4.82
N GLU A 637 -20.04 -35.72 -4.34
CA GLU A 637 -19.93 -37.14 -3.93
C GLU A 637 -19.83 -38.11 -5.11
N GLU A 638 -20.52 -37.83 -6.21
CA GLU A 638 -20.40 -38.64 -7.42
C GLU A 638 -19.09 -38.37 -8.16
N GLU A 639 -18.55 -37.15 -8.03
CA GLU A 639 -17.26 -36.76 -8.59
C GLU A 639 -16.09 -37.22 -7.73
N ASN A 640 -16.21 -37.26 -6.39
CA ASN A 640 -15.14 -37.76 -5.50
C ASN A 640 -14.99 -39.28 -5.54
N ASN A 641 -16.08 -40.05 -5.63
CA ASN A 641 -15.98 -41.49 -5.81
C ASN A 641 -15.41 -41.86 -7.19
N LYS A 642 -15.74 -41.07 -8.24
CA LYS A 642 -15.09 -41.19 -9.57
C LYS A 642 -13.63 -40.69 -9.56
N LYS A 643 -13.29 -39.66 -8.76
CA LYS A 643 -11.92 -39.13 -8.59
C LYS A 643 -11.04 -40.03 -7.72
N GLN A 644 -11.56 -40.80 -6.77
CA GLN A 644 -10.79 -41.79 -6.00
C GLN A 644 -10.41 -42.99 -6.87
N ALA A 645 -11.35 -43.49 -7.68
CA ALA A 645 -11.07 -44.50 -8.70
C ALA A 645 -10.11 -43.95 -9.78
N ASN A 646 -10.33 -42.73 -10.29
CA ASN A 646 -9.44 -42.08 -11.25
C ASN A 646 -8.08 -41.64 -10.67
N ARG A 647 -7.92 -41.42 -9.36
CA ARG A 647 -6.63 -41.07 -8.74
C ARG A 647 -5.75 -42.29 -8.48
N GLN A 648 -6.35 -43.41 -8.08
CA GLN A 648 -5.67 -44.70 -8.09
C GLN A 648 -5.33 -45.14 -9.52
N GLU A 649 -6.20 -44.84 -10.49
CA GLU A 649 -5.88 -45.00 -11.91
C GLU A 649 -4.83 -43.99 -12.40
N LEU A 650 -4.79 -42.71 -12.03
CA LEU A 650 -3.76 -41.76 -12.47
C LEU A 650 -2.36 -42.09 -11.93
N LEU A 651 -2.26 -42.67 -10.73
CA LEU A 651 -1.02 -43.25 -10.20
C LEU A 651 -0.60 -44.55 -10.92
N VAL A 652 -1.50 -45.17 -11.70
CA VAL A 652 -1.31 -46.45 -12.44
C VAL A 652 -1.36 -46.27 -13.98
N GLN A 653 -1.93 -45.19 -14.50
CA GLN A 653 -2.28 -44.94 -15.92
C GLN A 653 -1.44 -43.83 -16.57
N GLY A 654 -0.48 -43.23 -15.86
CA GLY A 654 0.59 -42.44 -16.49
C GLY A 654 1.41 -43.22 -17.53
N GLN A 655 1.15 -44.52 -17.75
CA GLN A 655 1.87 -45.40 -18.67
C GLN A 655 1.01 -46.08 -19.75
N ARG A 656 -0.20 -45.59 -20.06
CA ARG A 656 -0.98 -46.14 -21.21
C ARG A 656 -1.71 -45.07 -22.01
N VAL A 657 -0.98 -44.42 -22.92
CA VAL A 657 -1.54 -44.02 -24.23
C VAL A 657 -0.47 -44.22 -25.30
N THR A 658 -0.32 -45.47 -25.78
CA THR A 658 0.28 -45.73 -27.08
C THR A 658 -0.82 -45.69 -28.13
N GLY A 659 -0.82 -44.61 -28.91
CA GLY A 659 -1.24 -44.59 -30.30
C GLY A 659 -0.01 -44.27 -31.13
#